data_AF-A0A542UPA4-F1
#
_entry.id   AF-A0A542UPA4-F1
#
_cell.length_a   1.000
_cell.length_b   1.000
_cell.length_c   1.000
_cell.angle_alpha   90.00
_cell.angle_beta   90.00
_cell.angle_gamma   90.00
#
_symmetry.space_group_name_H-M   'P 1'
#
loop_
_entity.id
_entity.type
_entity.pdbx_description
1 polymer ?
#
loop_
_entity_poly.entity_id
_entity_poly.type
_entity_poly.pdbx_seq_one_letter_code
_entity_poly.pdbx_strand_id
1 'polypeptide(L)'
;MRHPHTRTTRTTRTTRRRVVGALTAGLLCAAALAGPALAAPARDAAAPALADGLALTPPMGFNNWNSTHCRADFNETMVKGIADLFVAKGLKDAGYQYVNLDDCWALPQRDAAGKLVPDPARFPNGIKAVADYVHSKGLKLGIYTSAGTKTCNSAGFPGALGHEYSDARQFADWGVDYLKYDNCNNQGVDAKQRYTTMRDALKATGRPIVYSICEWGENKPWEWASGVGHLWRTTGDISDSWGSMLSILKQNLPLAPYAGPGHWNDPDMLEVGNGGMTDTEYRSHFSLWSAMAAPLLIGTDLRKASPATFDILDNKEVIAVDQDPLGKQGTVLSSAGGRWVIAKEMKDGSRTVALFNESGTAQRIATTAAAVGLPDASAYTLRDLWQHKSYNTAGTVAATVPAHGTVLLRVSADPHWATHPPAAELGLGGSPLLEAGTPATLTSTVTDLGRTAARQVSVSLTGPEGWTVRPTSPTTATALGTGGSLRTGWSVAAPPGTATGSYGLTLQARYLSPSGQRVTSSLPLNASVVVRPPTGTSYLSDLPWLSATSGWGPVERDTSNGESAAGDGHPITIGGAVYAKGLGVHAPSDVSFYTGRVCDKVTADVGVDDEKGTKGTVTFEIWADGTKVASTGVLANTMPAQPVTADITGAQVIDLVVTDAGDGNDSDHADWAKVQVSC
;
A
#
# COMPACT_ATOMS: atom_id res chain seq x y z
N MET A 1 -55.60 -3.89 -58.10
CA MET A 1 -56.32 -4.90 -58.91
C MET A 1 -55.83 -6.29 -58.52
N ARG A 2 -56.64 -7.32 -58.77
CA ARG A 2 -56.71 -8.63 -58.09
C ARG A 2 -55.47 -9.55 -58.22
N HIS A 3 -55.28 -10.33 -57.16
CA HIS A 3 -54.58 -11.64 -57.00
C HIS A 3 -54.87 -12.68 -58.12
N PRO A 4 -54.12 -13.81 -58.28
CA PRO A 4 -53.86 -14.81 -57.21
C PRO A 4 -52.58 -15.69 -57.22
N HIS A 5 -52.52 -16.53 -56.17
CA HIS A 5 -51.62 -17.63 -55.71
C HIS A 5 -51.20 -18.69 -56.78
N THR A 6 -50.16 -19.55 -56.62
CA THR A 6 -50.01 -20.66 -55.61
C THR A 6 -48.62 -21.37 -55.59
N ARG A 7 -48.16 -21.72 -54.37
CA ARG A 7 -47.60 -22.99 -53.78
C ARG A 7 -46.38 -23.81 -54.31
N THR A 8 -45.39 -23.97 -53.39
CA THR A 8 -44.64 -25.18 -52.87
C THR A 8 -43.97 -26.20 -53.82
N THR A 9 -42.74 -26.73 -53.60
CA THR A 9 -42.28 -27.68 -52.53
C THR A 9 -40.73 -27.88 -52.43
N ARG A 10 -40.25 -28.29 -51.24
CA ARG A 10 -38.92 -28.89 -50.88
C ARG A 10 -38.70 -30.27 -51.59
N THR A 11 -37.56 -30.99 -51.62
CA THR A 11 -36.70 -31.49 -50.51
C THR A 11 -35.52 -32.40 -51.02
N THR A 12 -34.39 -32.44 -50.27
CA THR A 12 -33.43 -33.56 -49.95
C THR A 12 -32.54 -34.26 -51.02
N ARG A 13 -31.18 -34.27 -50.88
CA ARG A 13 -30.25 -35.25 -50.21
C ARG A 13 -30.17 -36.62 -50.97
N THR A 14 -29.04 -37.28 -51.31
CA THR A 14 -27.94 -37.84 -50.46
C THR A 14 -26.87 -38.62 -51.29
N THR A 15 -25.58 -38.46 -50.95
CA THR A 15 -24.43 -39.42 -50.76
C THR A 15 -24.02 -40.58 -51.71
N ARG A 16 -22.67 -40.71 -51.93
CA ARG A 16 -21.70 -41.87 -51.70
C ARG A 16 -20.66 -41.98 -52.86
N ARG A 17 -19.32 -41.79 -52.64
CA ARG A 17 -18.21 -42.75 -52.30
C ARG A 17 -18.11 -43.97 -53.27
N ARG A 18 -17.00 -44.44 -53.88
CA ARG A 18 -15.50 -44.44 -53.74
C ARG A 18 -14.90 -44.80 -55.15
N VAL A 19 -13.60 -44.65 -55.48
CA VAL A 19 -12.51 -45.67 -55.34
C VAL A 19 -11.19 -45.15 -56.00
N VAL A 20 -10.05 -45.29 -55.28
CA VAL A 20 -8.63 -45.69 -55.63
C VAL A 20 -7.95 -45.11 -56.90
N GLY A 21 -6.66 -44.73 -56.99
CA GLY A 21 -5.48 -44.73 -56.11
C GLY A 21 -4.19 -44.39 -56.91
N ALA A 22 -3.43 -43.41 -56.42
CA ALA A 22 -1.95 -43.31 -56.28
C ALA A 22 -0.95 -43.63 -57.43
N LEU A 23 -0.06 -42.66 -57.71
CA LEU A 23 1.39 -42.86 -58.01
C LEU A 23 2.19 -41.54 -57.91
N THR A 24 3.10 -41.51 -56.91
CA THR A 24 4.49 -40.97 -56.85
C THR A 24 4.86 -39.48 -57.03
N ALA A 25 5.31 -38.92 -55.90
CA ALA A 25 6.64 -38.34 -55.59
C ALA A 25 7.15 -37.05 -56.28
N GLY A 26 7.34 -36.02 -55.45
CA GLY A 26 8.11 -34.81 -55.71
C GLY A 26 8.09 -33.86 -54.50
N LEU A 27 8.80 -34.21 -53.42
CA LEU A 27 9.01 -33.32 -52.27
C LEU A 27 10.16 -32.35 -52.59
N LEU A 28 9.85 -31.05 -52.65
CA LEU A 28 10.81 -29.95 -52.54
C LEU A 28 10.76 -29.40 -51.12
N CYS A 29 11.89 -29.55 -50.41
CA CYS A 29 12.13 -28.97 -49.09
C CYS A 29 12.14 -27.43 -49.16
N ALA A 30 11.20 -26.78 -48.48
CA ALA A 30 11.36 -25.40 -48.05
C ALA A 30 11.96 -25.42 -46.64
N ALA A 31 13.25 -25.11 -46.52
CA ALA A 31 13.91 -24.91 -45.24
C ALA A 31 13.46 -23.56 -44.65
N ALA A 32 12.55 -23.60 -43.68
CA ALA A 32 12.30 -22.49 -42.79
C ALA A 32 13.40 -22.45 -41.73
N LEU A 33 14.20 -21.39 -41.72
CA LEU A 33 15.13 -21.08 -40.63
C LEU A 33 14.34 -20.72 -39.37
N ALA A 34 14.01 -21.72 -38.57
CA ALA A 34 13.61 -21.53 -37.19
C ALA A 34 14.86 -21.15 -36.39
N GLY A 35 14.99 -19.88 -36.03
CA GLY A 35 15.98 -19.46 -35.03
C GLY A 35 15.73 -20.22 -33.72
N PRO A 36 16.78 -20.64 -32.99
CA PRO A 36 16.59 -21.33 -31.72
C PRO A 36 15.86 -20.39 -30.76
N ALA A 37 14.66 -20.80 -30.34
CA ALA A 37 14.02 -20.21 -29.18
C ALA A 37 14.98 -20.44 -28.02
N LEU A 38 15.62 -19.37 -27.54
CA LEU A 38 16.34 -19.37 -26.28
C LEU A 38 15.33 -19.81 -25.22
N ALA A 39 15.45 -21.05 -24.78
CA ALA A 39 14.72 -21.54 -23.63
C ALA A 39 15.06 -20.59 -22.47
N ALA A 40 14.05 -19.95 -21.90
CA ALA A 40 14.20 -19.25 -20.64
C ALA A 40 14.85 -20.24 -19.65
N PRO A 41 15.86 -19.81 -18.87
CA PRO A 41 16.46 -20.69 -17.88
C PRO A 41 15.35 -21.25 -17.00
N ALA A 42 15.37 -22.56 -16.78
CA ALA A 42 14.50 -23.19 -15.80
C ALA A 42 14.70 -22.45 -14.47
N ARG A 43 13.64 -21.86 -13.94
CA ARG A 43 13.66 -21.31 -12.59
C ARG A 43 13.98 -22.47 -11.66
N ASP A 44 15.06 -22.37 -10.89
CA ASP A 44 15.31 -23.33 -9.82
C ASP A 44 14.05 -23.43 -8.96
N ALA A 45 13.58 -24.67 -8.75
CA ALA A 45 12.43 -24.89 -7.89
C ALA A 45 12.78 -24.38 -6.49
N ALA A 46 11.95 -23.48 -5.94
CA ALA A 46 12.11 -22.99 -4.58
C ALA A 46 12.28 -24.17 -3.61
N ALA A 47 13.17 -24.03 -2.62
CA ALA A 47 13.39 -25.07 -1.63
C ALA A 47 12.06 -25.46 -0.95
N PRO A 48 11.85 -26.74 -0.59
CA PRO A 48 10.63 -27.13 0.11
C PRO A 48 10.58 -26.48 1.50
N ALA A 49 9.37 -26.11 1.94
CA ALA A 49 9.13 -25.53 3.25
C ALA A 49 9.54 -26.47 4.40
N LEU A 50 9.83 -25.91 5.59
CA LEU A 50 10.02 -26.69 6.82
C LEU A 50 8.77 -27.52 7.14
N ALA A 51 8.94 -28.82 7.35
CA ALA A 51 7.86 -29.77 7.62
C ALA A 51 7.62 -29.99 9.13
N ASP A 52 7.57 -28.92 9.92
CA ASP A 52 7.39 -28.97 11.39
C ASP A 52 6.01 -28.49 11.87
N GLY A 53 5.17 -28.00 10.96
CA GLY A 53 3.80 -27.58 11.24
C GLY A 53 3.66 -26.21 11.91
N LEU A 54 4.72 -25.41 11.93
CA LEU A 54 4.69 -24.04 12.42
C LEU A 54 4.32 -23.05 11.31
N ALA A 55 3.80 -21.89 11.70
CA ALA A 55 3.43 -20.78 10.80
C ALA A 55 2.61 -21.21 9.57
N LEU A 56 1.64 -22.13 9.73
CA LEU A 56 0.75 -22.55 8.64
C LEU A 56 -0.14 -21.42 8.09
N THR A 57 -0.29 -20.35 8.86
CA THR A 57 -0.75 -19.03 8.46
C THR A 57 0.30 -17.99 8.89
N PRO A 58 0.30 -16.77 8.33
CA PRO A 58 1.27 -15.73 8.71
C PRO A 58 1.23 -15.48 10.23
N PRO A 59 2.38 -15.36 10.92
CA PRO A 59 2.39 -15.06 12.34
C PRO A 59 1.71 -13.73 12.67
N MET A 60 0.89 -13.71 13.73
CA MET A 60 0.25 -12.50 14.24
C MET A 60 0.70 -12.21 15.67
N GLY A 61 1.04 -10.96 15.97
CA GLY A 61 1.57 -10.61 17.27
C GLY A 61 1.89 -9.14 17.46
N PHE A 62 2.87 -8.88 18.31
CA PHE A 62 3.40 -7.57 18.65
C PHE A 62 4.92 -7.63 18.61
N ASN A 63 5.57 -6.53 18.25
CA ASN A 63 6.99 -6.29 18.43
C ASN A 63 7.20 -4.84 18.92
N ASN A 64 8.06 -4.63 19.91
CA ASN A 64 8.23 -3.32 20.54
C ASN A 64 9.06 -2.31 19.75
N TRP A 65 9.79 -2.73 18.70
CA TRP A 65 10.83 -1.90 18.07
C TRP A 65 10.30 -0.54 17.61
N ASN A 66 9.22 -0.51 16.82
CA ASN A 66 8.69 0.72 16.23
C ASN A 66 8.19 1.73 17.28
N SER A 67 7.75 1.26 18.46
CA SER A 67 7.16 2.13 19.49
C SER A 67 8.08 2.48 20.65
N THR A 68 9.09 1.67 20.95
CA THR A 68 9.99 1.94 22.08
C THR A 68 11.46 1.96 21.70
N HIS A 69 11.87 1.29 20.63
CA HIS A 69 13.27 0.92 20.40
C HIS A 69 13.93 0.47 21.72
N CYS A 70 15.07 1.05 22.05
CA CYS A 70 15.82 0.83 23.29
C CYS A 70 15.51 1.83 24.42
N ARG A 71 14.41 2.60 24.33
CA ARG A 71 14.02 3.54 25.40
C ARG A 71 13.70 2.80 26.71
N ALA A 72 13.71 3.51 27.82
CA ALA A 72 13.44 2.95 29.15
C ALA A 72 12.05 2.29 29.28
N ASP A 73 11.10 2.71 28.44
CA ASP A 73 9.76 2.12 28.33
C ASP A 73 9.77 0.63 27.92
N PHE A 74 10.85 0.15 27.28
CA PHE A 74 11.02 -1.27 26.94
C PHE A 74 11.54 -2.05 28.15
N ASN A 75 10.63 -2.72 28.86
CA ASN A 75 10.91 -3.48 30.08
C ASN A 75 9.83 -4.54 30.34
N GLU A 76 10.05 -5.38 31.36
CA GLU A 76 9.14 -6.45 31.78
C GLU A 76 7.70 -5.97 31.99
N THR A 77 7.50 -4.80 32.63
CA THR A 77 6.16 -4.25 32.89
C THR A 77 5.42 -3.92 31.60
N MET A 78 6.12 -3.34 30.63
CA MET A 78 5.56 -3.04 29.32
C MET A 78 5.10 -4.32 28.61
N VAL A 79 5.98 -5.34 28.56
CA VAL A 79 5.69 -6.62 27.88
C VAL A 79 4.47 -7.30 28.50
N LYS A 80 4.40 -7.34 29.83
CA LYS A 80 3.25 -7.88 30.56
C LYS A 80 1.97 -7.07 30.29
N GLY A 81 2.08 -5.75 30.22
CA GLY A 81 0.96 -4.87 29.88
C GLY A 81 0.42 -5.09 28.46
N ILE A 82 1.29 -5.34 27.48
CA ILE A 82 0.86 -5.72 26.12
C ILE A 82 0.14 -7.08 26.13
N ALA A 83 0.69 -8.08 26.83
CA ALA A 83 0.05 -9.39 26.97
C ALA A 83 -1.34 -9.30 27.64
N ASP A 84 -1.49 -8.45 28.65
CA ASP A 84 -2.78 -8.16 29.28
C ASP A 84 -3.76 -7.50 28.30
N LEU A 85 -3.30 -6.53 27.50
CA LEU A 85 -4.13 -5.85 26.51
C LEU A 85 -4.57 -6.78 25.38
N PHE A 86 -3.74 -7.74 24.96
CA PHE A 86 -4.13 -8.75 23.98
C PHE A 86 -5.38 -9.52 24.42
N VAL A 87 -5.44 -9.89 25.71
CA VAL A 87 -6.60 -10.57 26.28
C VAL A 87 -7.76 -9.59 26.50
N ALA A 88 -7.50 -8.46 27.17
CA ALA A 88 -8.54 -7.52 27.59
C ALA A 88 -9.24 -6.81 26.41
N LYS A 89 -8.56 -6.64 25.28
CA LYS A 89 -9.09 -6.00 24.06
C LYS A 89 -9.53 -7.00 23.00
N GLY A 90 -9.47 -8.31 23.26
CA GLY A 90 -9.92 -9.33 22.32
C GLY A 90 -8.96 -9.63 21.16
N LEU A 91 -7.79 -9.00 21.10
CA LEU A 91 -6.79 -9.24 20.04
C LEU A 91 -6.29 -10.69 20.04
N LYS A 92 -6.16 -11.31 21.21
CA LYS A 92 -5.86 -12.75 21.30
C LYS A 92 -6.89 -13.59 20.54
N ASP A 93 -8.18 -13.30 20.73
CA ASP A 93 -9.27 -14.01 20.07
C ASP A 93 -9.38 -13.67 18.58
N ALA A 94 -8.83 -12.52 18.16
CA ALA A 94 -8.67 -12.15 16.77
C ALA A 94 -7.51 -12.89 16.08
N GLY A 95 -6.53 -13.39 16.84
CA GLY A 95 -5.42 -14.23 16.35
C GLY A 95 -4.02 -13.79 16.79
N TYR A 96 -3.88 -12.60 17.38
CA TYR A 96 -2.59 -12.10 17.85
C TYR A 96 -2.10 -12.92 19.04
N GLN A 97 -1.03 -13.68 18.85
CA GLN A 97 -0.57 -14.67 19.83
C GLN A 97 0.88 -14.47 20.25
N TYR A 98 1.71 -13.80 19.45
CA TYR A 98 3.14 -13.59 19.72
C TYR A 98 3.38 -12.22 20.38
N VAL A 99 4.06 -12.19 21.52
CA VAL A 99 4.55 -10.96 22.16
C VAL A 99 6.07 -10.97 22.02
N ASN A 100 6.59 -10.30 21.00
CA ASN A 100 8.00 -10.38 20.62
C ASN A 100 8.81 -9.25 21.27
N LEU A 101 9.96 -9.63 21.83
CA LEU A 101 11.00 -8.71 22.29
C LEU A 101 11.98 -8.48 21.15
N ASP A 102 12.26 -7.21 20.86
CA ASP A 102 13.30 -6.79 19.90
C ASP A 102 14.63 -6.47 20.61
N ASP A 103 15.55 -5.79 19.93
CA ASP A 103 16.89 -5.47 20.44
C ASP A 103 16.89 -4.76 21.81
N CYS A 104 18.06 -4.74 22.47
CA CYS A 104 18.29 -4.08 23.77
C CYS A 104 17.65 -4.76 25.01
N TRP A 105 17.30 -6.05 24.92
CA TRP A 105 16.79 -6.82 26.07
C TRP A 105 17.90 -7.40 26.97
N ALA A 106 19.12 -7.58 26.43
CA ALA A 106 20.26 -8.19 27.11
C ALA A 106 21.27 -7.13 27.59
N LEU A 107 22.23 -7.53 28.42
CA LEU A 107 23.45 -6.75 28.66
C LEU A 107 24.39 -6.80 27.43
N PRO A 108 25.25 -5.80 27.22
CA PRO A 108 26.21 -5.78 26.10
C PRO A 108 27.26 -6.89 26.10
N GLN A 109 27.40 -7.59 27.23
CA GLN A 109 28.37 -8.66 27.43
C GLN A 109 27.67 -9.95 27.88
N ARG A 110 28.19 -11.07 27.37
CA ARG A 110 27.87 -12.40 27.88
C ARG A 110 28.49 -12.58 29.28
N ASP A 111 27.95 -13.50 30.06
CA ASP A 111 28.56 -13.88 31.33
C ASP A 111 29.85 -14.70 31.14
N ALA A 112 30.49 -15.07 32.25
CA ALA A 112 31.72 -15.88 32.24
C ALA A 112 31.54 -17.29 31.62
N ALA A 113 30.30 -17.78 31.51
CA ALA A 113 29.98 -19.05 30.85
C ALA A 113 29.62 -18.85 29.36
N GLY A 114 29.74 -17.63 28.83
CA GLY A 114 29.40 -17.29 27.44
C GLY A 114 27.90 -17.21 27.18
N LYS A 115 27.07 -17.09 28.23
CA LYS A 115 25.61 -17.02 28.12
C LYS A 115 25.11 -15.59 27.99
N LEU A 116 23.98 -15.41 27.30
CA LEU A 116 23.28 -14.13 27.25
C LEU A 116 22.70 -13.81 28.63
N VAL A 117 22.80 -12.54 29.03
CA VAL A 117 22.32 -12.06 30.32
C VAL A 117 21.21 -11.04 30.07
N PRO A 118 19.95 -11.29 30.45
CA PRO A 118 18.89 -10.28 30.40
C PRO A 118 19.29 -9.06 31.22
N ASP A 119 19.03 -7.84 30.72
CA ASP A 119 19.31 -6.61 31.46
C ASP A 119 18.49 -6.60 32.77
N PRO A 120 19.13 -6.64 33.96
CA PRO A 120 18.43 -6.75 35.24
C PRO A 120 17.63 -5.49 35.60
N ALA A 121 17.88 -4.34 34.96
CA ALA A 121 17.08 -3.14 35.15
C ALA A 121 15.76 -3.23 34.36
N ARG A 122 15.79 -3.84 33.17
CA ARG A 122 14.60 -4.02 32.31
C ARG A 122 13.81 -5.26 32.65
N PHE A 123 14.51 -6.35 32.96
CA PHE A 123 13.99 -7.68 33.18
C PHE A 123 14.54 -8.24 34.50
N PRO A 124 14.16 -7.65 35.66
CA PRO A 124 14.68 -8.03 36.97
C PRO A 124 14.43 -9.50 37.33
N ASN A 125 13.39 -10.12 36.74
CA ASN A 125 13.07 -11.53 36.95
C ASN A 125 13.57 -12.45 35.82
N GLY A 126 14.31 -11.90 34.85
CA GLY A 126 14.81 -12.61 33.68
C GLY A 126 13.73 -12.97 32.65
N ILE A 127 14.16 -13.38 31.45
CA ILE A 127 13.26 -13.66 30.32
C ILE A 127 12.34 -14.85 30.59
N LYS A 128 12.80 -15.88 31.31
CA LYS A 128 11.94 -17.02 31.64
C LYS A 128 10.68 -16.60 32.41
N ALA A 129 10.80 -15.69 33.38
CA ALA A 129 9.64 -15.22 34.15
C ALA A 129 8.66 -14.42 33.27
N VAL A 130 9.17 -13.72 32.25
CA VAL A 130 8.34 -13.04 31.24
C VAL A 130 7.62 -14.07 30.36
N ALA A 131 8.33 -15.10 29.89
CA ALA A 131 7.76 -16.18 29.08
C ALA A 131 6.64 -16.90 29.84
N ASP A 132 6.92 -17.31 31.09
CA ASP A 132 5.95 -17.98 31.96
C ASP A 132 4.68 -17.10 32.15
N TYR A 133 4.85 -15.78 32.31
CA TYR A 133 3.72 -14.85 32.41
C TYR A 133 2.92 -14.77 31.10
N VAL A 134 3.58 -14.59 29.96
CA VAL A 134 2.93 -14.52 28.64
C VAL A 134 2.20 -15.84 28.34
N HIS A 135 2.81 -16.99 28.63
CA HIS A 135 2.18 -18.31 28.52
C HIS A 135 0.97 -18.47 29.44
N SER A 136 0.99 -17.90 30.64
CA SER A 136 -0.17 -17.92 31.55
C SER A 136 -1.40 -17.21 30.98
N LYS A 137 -1.20 -16.29 30.02
CA LYS A 137 -2.27 -15.62 29.25
C LYS A 137 -2.71 -16.43 28.02
N GLY A 138 -2.10 -17.58 27.77
CA GLY A 138 -2.28 -18.39 26.57
C GLY A 138 -1.71 -17.72 25.31
N LEU A 139 -0.67 -16.89 25.48
CA LEU A 139 0.10 -16.25 24.42
C LEU A 139 1.46 -16.92 24.30
N LYS A 140 2.29 -16.47 23.36
CA LYS A 140 3.64 -16.95 23.04
C LYS A 140 4.64 -15.81 23.14
N LEU A 141 5.87 -16.09 23.58
CA LEU A 141 6.93 -15.09 23.70
C LEU A 141 7.92 -15.22 22.54
N GLY A 142 8.24 -14.10 21.89
CA GLY A 142 9.35 -14.02 20.94
C GLY A 142 10.56 -13.28 21.49
N ILE A 143 11.73 -13.58 20.95
CA ILE A 143 12.99 -12.91 21.27
C ILE A 143 13.76 -12.53 20.00
N TYR A 144 14.76 -11.67 20.16
CA TYR A 144 15.59 -11.15 19.10
C TYR A 144 17.08 -11.40 19.36
N THR A 145 17.82 -11.70 18.30
CA THR A 145 19.29 -11.52 18.25
C THR A 145 19.71 -11.41 16.77
N SER A 146 21.01 -11.35 16.47
CA SER A 146 21.53 -11.21 15.11
C SER A 146 22.37 -12.42 14.67
N ALA A 147 22.29 -12.74 13.38
CA ALA A 147 23.22 -13.59 12.62
C ALA A 147 24.57 -12.90 12.40
N GLY A 148 25.12 -12.34 13.46
CA GLY A 148 26.39 -11.63 13.50
C GLY A 148 26.99 -11.66 14.90
N THR A 149 28.14 -11.02 15.07
CA THR A 149 28.83 -10.98 16.38
C THR A 149 28.14 -10.05 17.37
N LYS A 150 27.40 -9.05 16.86
CA LYS A 150 26.65 -8.05 17.62
C LYS A 150 25.30 -7.78 16.95
N THR A 151 24.31 -7.35 17.74
CA THR A 151 23.03 -6.85 17.22
C THR A 151 23.20 -5.51 16.50
N CYS A 152 22.14 -4.98 15.90
CA CYS A 152 22.20 -3.75 15.10
C CYS A 152 22.44 -2.49 15.94
N ASN A 153 22.00 -2.47 17.20
CA ASN A 153 22.19 -1.29 18.04
C ASN A 153 23.67 -1.00 18.29
N SER A 154 24.06 0.27 18.22
CA SER A 154 25.43 0.74 18.41
C SER A 154 26.01 0.49 19.81
N ALA A 155 25.16 0.24 20.82
CA ALA A 155 25.60 -0.21 22.14
C ALA A 155 26.23 -1.62 22.11
N GLY A 156 26.03 -2.38 21.03
CA GLY A 156 26.73 -3.63 20.76
C GLY A 156 26.31 -4.79 21.66
N PHE A 157 25.02 -5.14 21.67
CA PHE A 157 24.54 -6.34 22.35
C PHE A 157 25.02 -7.62 21.64
N PRO A 158 25.24 -8.74 22.35
CA PRO A 158 25.78 -9.95 21.72
C PRO A 158 24.85 -10.50 20.63
N GLY A 159 25.41 -10.70 19.44
CA GLY A 159 24.79 -11.52 18.40
C GLY A 159 25.13 -13.01 18.62
N ALA A 160 24.53 -13.88 17.81
CA ALA A 160 24.64 -15.34 17.99
C ALA A 160 25.62 -16.03 17.04
N LEU A 161 26.32 -15.30 16.16
CA LEU A 161 27.30 -15.91 15.24
C LEU A 161 28.41 -16.61 16.03
N GLY A 162 28.57 -17.92 15.85
CA GLY A 162 29.47 -18.79 16.61
C GLY A 162 28.96 -19.23 17.98
N HIS A 163 27.75 -18.81 18.38
CA HIS A 163 27.09 -19.15 19.64
C HIS A 163 25.71 -19.80 19.42
N GLU A 164 25.35 -20.15 18.19
CA GLU A 164 23.99 -20.49 17.75
C GLU A 164 23.38 -21.61 18.59
N TYR A 165 24.12 -22.71 18.80
CA TYR A 165 23.65 -23.86 19.61
C TYR A 165 23.49 -23.51 21.09
N SER A 166 24.38 -22.69 21.64
CA SER A 166 24.30 -22.26 23.04
C SER A 166 23.10 -21.36 23.27
N ASP A 167 22.88 -20.41 22.36
CA ASP A 167 21.82 -19.40 22.45
C ASP A 167 20.46 -20.01 22.16
N ALA A 168 20.34 -20.85 21.13
CA ALA A 168 19.11 -21.60 20.84
C ALA A 168 18.68 -22.44 22.04
N ARG A 169 19.61 -23.17 22.68
CA ARG A 169 19.32 -23.92 23.91
C ARG A 169 18.83 -23.00 25.03
N GLN A 170 19.47 -21.85 25.22
CA GLN A 170 19.09 -20.89 26.24
C GLN A 170 17.69 -20.31 25.99
N PHE A 171 17.36 -19.96 24.74
CA PHE A 171 16.01 -19.53 24.36
C PHE A 171 14.96 -20.62 24.63
N ALA A 172 15.28 -21.88 24.32
CA ALA A 172 14.40 -23.00 24.62
C ALA A 172 14.22 -23.22 26.13
N ASP A 173 15.28 -23.06 26.95
CA ASP A 173 15.24 -23.15 28.41
C ASP A 173 14.40 -22.04 29.04
N TRP A 174 14.40 -20.85 28.43
CA TRP A 174 13.54 -19.74 28.84
C TRP A 174 12.09 -19.87 28.37
N GLY A 175 11.78 -20.79 27.47
CA GLY A 175 10.44 -20.98 26.93
C GLY A 175 10.08 -20.04 25.78
N VAL A 176 11.07 -19.54 25.02
CA VAL A 176 10.82 -18.73 23.81
C VAL A 176 10.12 -19.57 22.73
N ASP A 177 9.18 -18.97 22.00
CA ASP A 177 8.37 -19.59 20.95
C ASP A 177 8.61 -19.01 19.55
N TYR A 178 9.34 -17.90 19.47
CA TYR A 178 9.61 -17.17 18.24
C TYR A 178 11.00 -16.52 18.32
N LEU A 179 11.79 -16.60 17.25
CA LEU A 179 13.07 -15.90 17.11
C LEU A 179 13.04 -15.01 15.86
N LYS A 180 13.21 -13.69 16.06
CA LYS A 180 13.64 -12.75 15.00
C LYS A 180 15.17 -12.77 14.96
N TYR A 181 15.75 -13.02 13.80
CA TYR A 181 17.20 -13.21 13.64
C TYR A 181 17.77 -12.27 12.58
N ASP A 182 18.39 -11.20 13.05
CA ASP A 182 18.89 -10.08 12.26
C ASP A 182 20.16 -10.40 11.45
N ASN A 183 20.70 -9.43 10.71
CA ASN A 183 21.84 -9.59 9.80
C ASN A 183 23.02 -8.66 10.09
N CYS A 184 22.90 -7.74 11.06
CA CYS A 184 23.99 -6.84 11.44
C CYS A 184 25.25 -7.57 11.95
N ASN A 185 26.43 -7.02 11.68
CA ASN A 185 27.73 -7.54 12.13
C ASN A 185 28.00 -9.00 11.70
N ASN A 186 27.55 -9.40 10.52
CA ASN A 186 27.64 -10.77 9.98
C ASN A 186 29.07 -11.23 9.59
N GLN A 187 30.07 -10.35 9.68
CA GLN A 187 31.48 -10.63 9.37
C GLN A 187 31.74 -11.08 7.91
N GLY A 188 30.81 -10.80 6.98
CA GLY A 188 30.91 -11.27 5.60
C GLY A 188 30.73 -12.79 5.44
N VAL A 189 30.26 -13.49 6.49
CA VAL A 189 29.93 -14.92 6.38
C VAL A 189 28.65 -15.07 5.56
N ASP A 190 28.62 -16.09 4.70
CA ASP A 190 27.49 -16.38 3.81
C ASP A 190 26.15 -16.45 4.56
N ALA A 191 25.12 -15.80 4.02
CA ALA A 191 23.81 -15.73 4.65
C ALA A 191 23.18 -17.12 4.80
N LYS A 192 23.19 -17.93 3.73
CA LYS A 192 22.58 -19.27 3.77
C LYS A 192 23.23 -20.11 4.85
N GLN A 193 24.56 -20.05 4.99
CA GLN A 193 25.31 -20.74 6.05
C GLN A 193 24.88 -20.28 7.46
N ARG A 194 24.85 -18.98 7.73
CA ARG A 194 24.51 -18.45 9.06
C ARG A 194 23.09 -18.80 9.48
N TYR A 195 22.12 -18.56 8.60
CA TYR A 195 20.70 -18.84 8.86
C TYR A 195 20.44 -20.35 8.97
N THR A 196 21.10 -21.19 8.15
CA THR A 196 21.07 -22.65 8.27
C THR A 196 21.59 -23.13 9.62
N THR A 197 22.71 -22.57 10.09
CA THR A 197 23.32 -22.96 11.36
C THR A 197 22.39 -22.71 12.54
N MET A 198 21.74 -21.54 12.58
CA MET A 198 20.74 -21.24 13.61
C MET A 198 19.48 -22.11 13.47
N ARG A 199 19.00 -22.40 12.25
CA ARG A 199 17.91 -23.37 12.02
C ARG A 199 18.22 -24.73 12.62
N ASP A 200 19.42 -25.26 12.41
CA ASP A 200 19.84 -26.56 12.97
C ASP A 200 19.97 -26.49 14.50
N ALA A 201 20.49 -25.39 15.03
CA ALA A 201 20.56 -25.13 16.46
C ALA A 201 19.17 -25.11 17.12
N LEU A 202 18.19 -24.38 16.55
CA LEU A 202 16.81 -24.35 17.02
C LEU A 202 16.17 -25.73 17.00
N LYS A 203 16.32 -26.47 15.89
CA LYS A 203 15.83 -27.85 15.76
C LYS A 203 16.42 -28.78 16.82
N ALA A 204 17.71 -28.66 17.12
CA ALA A 204 18.40 -29.47 18.13
C ALA A 204 17.87 -29.26 19.57
N THR A 205 17.18 -28.14 19.84
CA THR A 205 16.58 -27.89 21.16
C THR A 205 15.38 -28.79 21.46
N GLY A 206 14.70 -29.30 20.42
CA GLY A 206 13.44 -30.02 20.51
C GLY A 206 12.21 -29.15 20.84
N ARG A 207 12.38 -27.83 21.03
CA ARG A 207 11.27 -26.90 21.25
C ARG A 207 10.81 -26.31 19.91
N PRO A 208 9.49 -26.29 19.60
CA PRO A 208 8.99 -25.59 18.42
C PRO A 208 9.18 -24.07 18.58
N ILE A 209 9.99 -23.46 17.72
CA ILE A 209 10.28 -22.02 17.71
C ILE A 209 10.08 -21.51 16.28
N VAL A 210 9.16 -20.56 16.09
CA VAL A 210 9.00 -19.88 14.79
C VAL A 210 10.27 -19.10 14.50
N TYR A 211 10.80 -19.28 13.31
CA TYR A 211 12.10 -18.70 12.92
C TYR A 211 11.92 -17.66 11.83
N SER A 212 12.08 -16.39 12.21
CA SER A 212 11.96 -15.20 11.36
C SER A 212 13.33 -14.69 10.96
N ILE A 213 13.60 -14.75 9.67
CA ILE A 213 14.87 -14.32 9.06
C ILE A 213 14.77 -12.82 8.77
N CYS A 214 15.70 -12.03 9.31
CA CYS A 214 15.72 -10.58 9.13
C CYS A 214 17.05 -10.18 8.45
N GLU A 215 17.11 -10.39 7.13
CA GLU A 215 18.26 -10.00 6.28
C GLU A 215 17.91 -9.01 5.17
N TRP A 216 16.76 -8.36 5.32
CA TRP A 216 16.30 -7.22 4.52
C TRP A 216 16.16 -7.46 3.01
N GLY A 217 16.16 -8.72 2.57
CA GLY A 217 16.08 -9.08 1.15
C GLY A 217 17.42 -9.06 0.41
N GLU A 218 18.52 -8.74 1.09
CA GLU A 218 19.87 -8.57 0.51
C GLU A 218 20.32 -9.78 -0.32
N ASN A 219 20.02 -10.99 0.15
CA ASN A 219 20.43 -12.23 -0.53
C ASN A 219 19.25 -13.00 -1.11
N LYS A 220 18.15 -12.30 -1.43
CA LYS A 220 16.93 -12.87 -2.04
C LYS A 220 16.40 -14.09 -1.27
N PRO A 221 16.04 -13.92 0.01
CA PRO A 221 15.70 -15.03 0.90
C PRO A 221 14.51 -15.85 0.38
N TRP A 222 13.60 -15.24 -0.37
CA TRP A 222 12.50 -15.93 -1.04
C TRP A 222 12.94 -17.08 -1.98
N GLU A 223 14.19 -17.10 -2.45
CA GLU A 223 14.71 -18.18 -3.32
C GLU A 223 15.28 -19.38 -2.55
N TRP A 224 15.57 -19.25 -1.25
CA TRP A 224 16.30 -20.28 -0.50
C TRP A 224 15.84 -20.51 0.94
N ALA A 225 15.18 -19.54 1.56
CA ALA A 225 14.89 -19.52 2.99
C ALA A 225 13.71 -20.40 3.39
N SER A 226 12.87 -20.85 2.46
CA SER A 226 11.73 -21.75 2.74
C SER A 226 12.14 -23.05 3.43
N GLY A 227 13.31 -23.60 3.11
CA GLY A 227 13.88 -24.77 3.81
C GLY A 227 14.67 -24.45 5.08
N VAL A 228 14.67 -23.19 5.51
CA VAL A 228 15.50 -22.67 6.61
C VAL A 228 14.68 -21.98 7.69
N GLY A 229 13.79 -21.07 7.33
CA GLY A 229 12.93 -20.31 8.24
C GLY A 229 11.47 -20.33 7.82
N HIS A 230 10.64 -19.73 8.66
CA HIS A 230 9.18 -19.71 8.49
C HIS A 230 8.68 -18.41 7.85
N LEU A 231 9.52 -17.39 7.86
CA LEU A 231 9.28 -16.10 7.25
C LEU A 231 10.61 -15.37 7.09
N TRP A 232 10.68 -14.45 6.13
CA TRP A 232 11.87 -13.65 5.84
C TRP A 232 11.53 -12.23 5.45
N ARG A 233 12.24 -11.27 6.06
CA ARG A 233 12.18 -9.86 5.69
C ARG A 233 12.59 -9.69 4.23
N THR A 234 11.76 -9.01 3.45
CA THR A 234 11.97 -8.84 2.00
C THR A 234 12.55 -7.47 1.62
N THR A 235 12.60 -6.55 2.57
CA THR A 235 13.01 -5.15 2.37
C THR A 235 13.78 -4.64 3.59
N GLY A 236 14.38 -3.45 3.46
CA GLY A 236 14.77 -2.61 4.60
C GLY A 236 13.59 -2.29 5.53
N ASP A 237 13.89 -1.63 6.64
CA ASP A 237 12.92 -1.36 7.70
C ASP A 237 11.82 -0.40 7.24
N ILE A 238 10.59 -0.69 7.66
CA ILE A 238 9.48 0.26 7.54
C ILE A 238 9.70 1.44 8.48
N SER A 239 9.15 2.59 8.09
CA SER A 239 8.97 3.72 8.97
C SER A 239 7.50 4.16 8.92
N ASP A 240 7.05 4.82 9.98
CA ASP A 240 5.69 5.33 10.09
C ASP A 240 5.47 6.55 9.18
N SER A 241 5.46 6.29 7.88
CA SER A 241 5.23 7.25 6.81
C SER A 241 4.61 6.56 5.60
N TRP A 242 3.76 7.29 4.88
CA TRP A 242 3.08 6.79 3.69
C TRP A 242 4.06 6.32 2.61
N GLY A 243 5.13 7.08 2.37
CA GLY A 243 6.15 6.78 1.37
C GLY A 243 6.90 5.48 1.65
N SER A 244 7.28 5.24 2.91
CA SER A 244 7.95 4.00 3.31
C SER A 244 7.03 2.78 3.13
N MET A 245 5.79 2.87 3.62
CA MET A 245 4.79 1.81 3.46
C MET A 245 4.56 1.45 1.98
N LEU A 246 4.42 2.45 1.11
CA LEU A 246 4.27 2.25 -0.34
C LEU A 246 5.49 1.59 -0.99
N SER A 247 6.70 2.04 -0.63
CA SER A 247 7.94 1.48 -1.17
C SER A 247 8.05 -0.01 -0.84
N ILE A 248 7.78 -0.36 0.42
CA ILE A 248 7.81 -1.75 0.89
C ILE A 248 6.74 -2.60 0.22
N LEU A 249 5.50 -2.09 0.11
CA LEU A 249 4.41 -2.73 -0.62
C LEU A 249 4.84 -3.12 -2.05
N LYS A 250 5.40 -2.16 -2.78
CA LYS A 250 5.78 -2.34 -4.19
C LYS A 250 6.91 -3.35 -4.37
N GLN A 251 7.85 -3.41 -3.42
CA GLN A 251 8.94 -4.39 -3.42
C GLN A 251 8.44 -5.80 -3.07
N ASN A 252 7.47 -5.92 -2.16
CA ASN A 252 6.99 -7.23 -1.69
C ASN A 252 5.93 -7.87 -2.62
N LEU A 253 5.07 -7.08 -3.27
CA LEU A 253 3.99 -7.59 -4.14
C LEU A 253 4.46 -8.58 -5.23
N PRO A 254 5.57 -8.36 -5.95
CA PRO A 254 6.09 -9.30 -6.94
C PRO A 254 6.52 -10.66 -6.38
N LEU A 255 6.72 -10.78 -5.07
CA LEU A 255 7.23 -11.99 -4.41
C LEU A 255 6.13 -13.01 -4.08
N ALA A 256 4.88 -12.73 -4.46
CA ALA A 256 3.73 -13.61 -4.23
C ALA A 256 3.94 -15.10 -4.57
N PRO A 257 4.68 -15.49 -5.63
CA PRO A 257 4.92 -16.91 -5.94
C PRO A 257 5.75 -17.68 -4.90
N TYR A 258 6.43 -16.98 -3.97
CA TYR A 258 7.34 -17.58 -2.99
C TYR A 258 6.73 -17.72 -1.59
N ALA A 259 5.53 -17.17 -1.35
CA ALA A 259 4.85 -17.27 -0.07
C ALA A 259 3.82 -18.41 -0.06
N GLY A 260 3.70 -19.08 1.09
CA GLY A 260 2.75 -20.16 1.30
C GLY A 260 2.76 -20.67 2.74
N PRO A 261 1.88 -21.65 3.07
CA PRO A 261 1.85 -22.25 4.40
C PRO A 261 3.23 -22.69 4.89
N GLY A 262 3.65 -22.15 6.05
CA GLY A 262 4.94 -22.43 6.69
C GLY A 262 6.11 -21.57 6.20
N HIS A 263 5.91 -20.64 5.27
CA HIS A 263 6.99 -19.84 4.67
C HIS A 263 6.46 -18.54 4.05
N TRP A 264 6.67 -17.40 4.71
CA TRP A 264 6.04 -16.12 4.35
C TRP A 264 7.04 -15.03 3.98
N ASN A 265 6.67 -14.22 2.99
CA ASN A 265 7.33 -12.94 2.77
C ASN A 265 6.94 -11.97 3.90
N ASP A 266 7.93 -11.33 4.51
CA ASP A 266 7.75 -10.38 5.61
C ASP A 266 8.07 -8.95 5.14
N PRO A 267 7.06 -8.15 4.76
CA PRO A 267 7.21 -6.72 4.47
C PRO A 267 7.33 -5.86 5.73
N ASP A 268 7.82 -6.42 6.84
CA ASP A 268 8.02 -5.75 8.12
C ASP A 268 6.73 -5.46 8.94
N MET A 269 6.95 -4.98 10.16
CA MET A 269 5.93 -4.76 11.19
C MET A 269 4.88 -3.71 10.80
N LEU A 270 3.73 -3.76 11.48
CA LEU A 270 2.65 -2.80 11.30
C LEU A 270 2.94 -1.48 12.03
N GLU A 271 2.82 -0.36 11.33
CA GLU A 271 2.92 0.99 11.90
C GLU A 271 1.58 1.55 12.44
N VAL A 272 0.51 0.75 12.38
CA VAL A 272 -0.86 1.13 12.73
C VAL A 272 -0.96 1.72 14.13
N GLY A 273 -1.07 3.06 14.19
CA GLY A 273 -1.28 3.83 15.42
C GLY A 273 -0.04 4.54 15.99
N ASN A 274 1.08 4.60 15.26
CA ASN A 274 2.31 5.26 15.71
C ASN A 274 2.35 6.79 15.53
N GLY A 275 1.46 7.33 14.69
CA GLY A 275 1.12 8.76 14.59
C GLY A 275 1.60 9.49 13.33
N GLY A 276 2.41 8.86 12.49
CA GLY A 276 2.98 9.42 11.25
C GLY A 276 2.11 9.25 10.01
N MET A 277 1.13 8.33 10.05
CA MET A 277 0.07 8.20 9.04
C MET A 277 -1.33 8.51 9.62
N THR A 278 -2.28 8.79 8.73
CA THR A 278 -3.71 8.95 9.02
C THR A 278 -4.41 7.60 9.20
N ASP A 279 -5.58 7.59 9.85
CA ASP A 279 -6.40 6.36 9.99
C ASP A 279 -6.77 5.73 8.63
N THR A 280 -6.92 6.53 7.57
CA THR A 280 -7.18 6.03 6.22
C THR A 280 -5.97 5.27 5.68
N GLU A 281 -4.78 5.83 5.85
CA GLU A 281 -3.51 5.22 5.45
C GLU A 281 -3.21 3.96 6.26
N TYR A 282 -3.45 3.97 7.58
CA TYR A 282 -3.31 2.78 8.41
C TYR A 282 -4.29 1.67 8.02
N ARG A 283 -5.54 2.01 7.66
CA ARG A 283 -6.49 1.02 7.14
C ARG A 283 -6.04 0.44 5.81
N SER A 284 -5.45 1.26 4.94
CA SER A 284 -4.82 0.78 3.70
C SER A 284 -3.65 -0.16 4.00
N HIS A 285 -2.71 0.25 4.85
CA HIS A 285 -1.57 -0.54 5.28
C HIS A 285 -2.00 -1.92 5.83
N PHE A 286 -2.93 -1.96 6.78
CA PHE A 286 -3.45 -3.21 7.35
C PHE A 286 -4.15 -4.10 6.31
N SER A 287 -4.94 -3.49 5.41
CA SER A 287 -5.62 -4.21 4.32
C SER A 287 -4.64 -4.83 3.35
N LEU A 288 -3.58 -4.10 2.99
CA LEU A 288 -2.59 -4.51 2.01
C LEU A 288 -1.66 -5.59 2.58
N TRP A 289 -1.22 -5.48 3.84
CA TRP A 289 -0.47 -6.54 4.52
C TRP A 289 -1.31 -7.83 4.59
N SER A 290 -2.59 -7.70 4.95
CA SER A 290 -3.51 -8.86 5.00
C SER A 290 -3.73 -9.50 3.61
N ALA A 291 -3.88 -8.67 2.58
CA ALA A 291 -3.98 -9.15 1.19
C ALA A 291 -2.68 -9.81 0.72
N MET A 292 -1.52 -9.41 1.26
CA MET A 292 -0.23 -10.02 0.97
C MET A 292 0.04 -11.32 1.74
N ALA A 293 -0.82 -11.71 2.70
CA ALA A 293 -0.51 -12.80 3.64
C ALA A 293 0.81 -12.52 4.41
N ALA A 294 0.99 -11.26 4.83
CA ALA A 294 2.17 -10.82 5.57
C ALA A 294 2.02 -11.13 7.07
N PRO A 295 3.11 -11.30 7.82
CA PRO A 295 3.04 -11.32 9.28
C PRO A 295 2.36 -10.02 9.80
N LEU A 296 1.34 -10.17 10.64
CA LEU A 296 0.64 -9.03 11.25
C LEU A 296 1.21 -8.79 12.65
N LEU A 297 2.40 -8.21 12.70
CA LEU A 297 3.09 -7.84 13.93
C LEU A 297 2.85 -6.38 14.28
N ILE A 298 2.04 -6.10 15.31
CA ILE A 298 1.76 -4.76 15.80
C ILE A 298 3.05 -4.09 16.29
N GLY A 299 3.40 -2.94 15.72
CA GLY A 299 4.55 -2.12 16.15
C GLY A 299 4.23 -1.05 17.20
N THR A 300 2.94 -0.77 17.44
CA THR A 300 2.47 0.32 18.32
C THR A 300 2.38 -0.06 19.79
N ASP A 301 2.73 0.88 20.67
CA ASP A 301 2.54 0.73 22.12
C ASP A 301 1.04 0.79 22.46
N LEU A 302 0.39 -0.37 22.53
CA LEU A 302 -1.05 -0.52 22.77
C LEU A 302 -1.53 0.10 24.09
N ARG A 303 -0.63 0.38 25.04
CA ARG A 303 -0.97 1.07 26.29
C ARG A 303 -1.35 2.53 26.05
N LYS A 304 -0.96 3.08 24.90
CA LYS A 304 -1.17 4.47 24.47
C LYS A 304 -2.05 4.57 23.21
N ALA A 305 -2.48 3.44 22.64
CA ALA A 305 -3.22 3.38 21.38
C ALA A 305 -4.64 3.97 21.49
N SER A 306 -5.10 4.60 20.41
CA SER A 306 -6.45 5.17 20.30
C SER A 306 -7.51 4.09 20.06
N PRO A 307 -8.81 4.37 20.31
CA PRO A 307 -9.89 3.47 19.90
C PRO A 307 -9.86 3.13 18.40
N ALA A 308 -9.57 4.11 17.54
CA ALA A 308 -9.44 3.90 16.10
C ALA A 308 -8.31 2.91 15.75
N THR A 309 -7.20 2.93 16.49
CA THR A 309 -6.12 1.94 16.34
C THR A 309 -6.65 0.53 16.62
N PHE A 310 -7.40 0.33 17.70
CA PHE A 310 -8.00 -0.97 18.01
C PHE A 310 -9.05 -1.39 16.98
N ASP A 311 -9.87 -0.47 16.46
CA ASP A 311 -10.86 -0.76 15.42
C ASP A 311 -10.22 -1.30 14.13
N ILE A 312 -9.01 -0.81 13.80
CA ILE A 312 -8.22 -1.32 12.67
C ILE A 312 -7.68 -2.71 13.00
N LEU A 313 -7.00 -2.84 14.13
CA LEU A 313 -6.29 -4.06 14.50
C LEU A 313 -7.21 -5.24 14.83
N ASP A 314 -8.43 -5.02 15.32
CA ASP A 314 -9.41 -6.06 15.67
C ASP A 314 -10.39 -6.39 14.53
N ASN A 315 -10.19 -5.87 13.31
CA ASN A 315 -11.09 -6.22 12.20
C ASN A 315 -10.90 -7.69 11.76
N LYS A 316 -11.72 -8.58 12.33
CA LYS A 316 -11.70 -10.03 12.11
C LYS A 316 -11.98 -10.43 10.65
N GLU A 317 -12.71 -9.63 9.88
CA GLU A 317 -12.94 -9.94 8.46
C GLU A 317 -11.69 -9.68 7.62
N VAL A 318 -10.93 -8.62 7.93
CA VAL A 318 -9.66 -8.32 7.27
C VAL A 318 -8.58 -9.32 7.71
N ILE A 319 -8.51 -9.65 9.01
CA ILE A 319 -7.62 -10.71 9.51
C ILE A 319 -7.93 -12.05 8.85
N ALA A 320 -9.20 -12.40 8.62
CA ALA A 320 -9.55 -13.63 7.93
C ALA A 320 -9.09 -13.67 6.45
N VAL A 321 -8.78 -12.51 5.85
CA VAL A 321 -8.08 -12.47 4.55
C VAL A 321 -6.65 -12.94 4.72
N ASP A 322 -5.93 -12.39 5.69
CA ASP A 322 -4.55 -12.74 5.99
C ASP A 322 -4.41 -14.22 6.35
N GLN A 323 -5.22 -14.66 7.31
CA GLN A 323 -5.22 -15.99 7.92
C GLN A 323 -5.97 -17.05 7.09
N ASP A 324 -6.25 -16.79 5.80
CA ASP A 324 -6.89 -17.80 4.95
C ASP A 324 -5.95 -19.01 4.76
N PRO A 325 -6.41 -20.24 5.07
CA PRO A 325 -5.57 -21.43 5.07
C PRO A 325 -5.16 -21.91 3.67
N LEU A 326 -5.62 -21.31 2.58
CA LEU A 326 -4.99 -21.53 1.27
C LEU A 326 -3.59 -20.90 1.22
N GLY A 327 -3.34 -19.87 2.04
CA GLY A 327 -2.04 -19.28 2.23
C GLY A 327 -1.46 -18.60 0.99
N LYS A 328 -2.30 -18.16 0.05
CA LYS A 328 -1.83 -17.43 -1.13
C LYS A 328 -1.64 -15.95 -0.82
N GLN A 329 -0.48 -15.41 -1.17
CA GLN A 329 -0.28 -13.97 -1.26
C GLN A 329 -1.10 -13.40 -2.44
N GLY A 330 -1.67 -12.20 -2.27
CA GLY A 330 -2.38 -11.49 -3.32
C GLY A 330 -1.47 -11.01 -4.44
N THR A 331 -2.01 -10.98 -5.66
CA THR A 331 -1.28 -10.57 -6.88
C THR A 331 -1.88 -9.32 -7.50
N VAL A 332 -1.04 -8.47 -8.08
CA VAL A 332 -1.48 -7.28 -8.82
C VAL A 332 -2.14 -7.70 -10.14
N LEU A 333 -3.40 -7.31 -10.33
CA LEU A 333 -4.11 -7.44 -11.61
C LEU A 333 -3.92 -6.21 -12.50
N SER A 334 -3.86 -5.02 -11.90
CA SER A 334 -3.58 -3.78 -12.61
C SER A 334 -3.01 -2.71 -11.67
N SER A 335 -2.08 -1.91 -12.18
CA SER A 335 -1.50 -0.76 -11.48
C SER A 335 -1.23 0.36 -12.49
N ALA A 336 -2.06 1.41 -12.49
CA ALA A 336 -1.92 2.51 -13.45
C ALA A 336 -2.32 3.87 -12.85
N GLY A 337 -1.38 4.81 -12.80
CA GLY A 337 -1.58 6.16 -12.25
C GLY A 337 -1.99 6.13 -10.78
N GLY A 338 -1.28 5.35 -9.95
CA GLY A 338 -1.59 5.19 -8.52
C GLY A 338 -2.86 4.40 -8.20
N ARG A 339 -3.54 3.82 -9.21
CA ARG A 339 -4.74 2.98 -9.01
C ARG A 339 -4.35 1.51 -9.11
N TRP A 340 -4.55 0.79 -8.02
CA TRP A 340 -4.15 -0.59 -7.88
C TRP A 340 -5.38 -1.50 -7.70
N VAL A 341 -5.35 -2.64 -8.39
CA VAL A 341 -6.25 -3.77 -8.13
C VAL A 341 -5.38 -4.95 -7.76
N ILE A 342 -5.48 -5.37 -6.50
CA ILE A 342 -4.79 -6.57 -5.99
C ILE A 342 -5.87 -7.61 -5.68
N ALA A 343 -5.68 -8.84 -6.16
CA ALA A 343 -6.61 -9.94 -5.94
C ALA A 343 -5.90 -11.11 -5.24
N LYS A 344 -6.57 -11.68 -4.23
CA LYS A 344 -6.14 -12.88 -3.50
C LYS A 344 -7.20 -13.95 -3.65
N GLU A 345 -6.76 -15.15 -4.04
CA GLU A 345 -7.61 -16.34 -4.05
C GLU A 345 -7.73 -16.90 -2.62
N MET A 346 -8.96 -17.23 -2.24
CA MET A 346 -9.30 -17.74 -0.91
C MET A 346 -9.61 -19.24 -0.98
N LYS A 347 -9.45 -19.98 0.13
CA LYS A 347 -9.69 -21.43 0.17
C LYS A 347 -11.10 -21.85 -0.28
N ASP A 348 -12.10 -21.04 0.02
CA ASP A 348 -13.50 -21.31 -0.34
C ASP A 348 -13.84 -21.01 -1.81
N GLY A 349 -12.85 -20.61 -2.61
CA GLY A 349 -13.02 -20.24 -4.02
C GLY A 349 -13.48 -18.80 -4.22
N SER A 350 -13.74 -18.02 -3.17
CA SER A 350 -13.96 -16.59 -3.28
C SER A 350 -12.67 -15.84 -3.66
N ARG A 351 -12.80 -14.55 -3.95
CA ARG A 351 -11.68 -13.65 -4.23
C ARG A 351 -11.75 -12.47 -3.28
N THR A 352 -10.65 -12.20 -2.57
CA THR A 352 -10.46 -10.90 -1.94
C THR A 352 -9.90 -9.94 -2.98
N VAL A 353 -10.45 -8.73 -3.05
CA VAL A 353 -10.07 -7.69 -3.99
C VAL A 353 -9.80 -6.40 -3.21
N ALA A 354 -8.57 -5.92 -3.25
CA ALA A 354 -8.20 -4.60 -2.75
C ALA A 354 -8.21 -3.62 -3.92
N LEU A 355 -9.12 -2.64 -3.87
CA LEU A 355 -9.11 -1.46 -4.73
C LEU A 355 -8.34 -0.38 -3.99
N PHE A 356 -7.08 -0.19 -4.34
CA PHE A 356 -6.14 0.63 -3.59
C PHE A 356 -5.76 1.91 -4.36
N ASN A 357 -5.93 3.05 -3.72
CA ASN A 357 -5.58 4.36 -4.26
C ASN A 357 -4.34 4.91 -3.57
N GLU A 358 -3.24 4.93 -4.30
CA GLU A 358 -1.98 5.52 -3.87
C GLU A 358 -1.98 7.05 -3.95
N SER A 359 -2.84 7.65 -4.79
CA SER A 359 -2.79 9.08 -5.08
C SER A 359 -3.43 9.96 -3.99
N GLY A 360 -3.05 11.24 -3.97
CA GLY A 360 -3.57 12.26 -3.06
C GLY A 360 -5.01 12.74 -3.34
N THR A 361 -5.71 12.16 -4.33
CA THR A 361 -7.10 12.52 -4.66
C THR A 361 -7.97 11.27 -4.75
N ALA A 362 -9.29 11.41 -4.56
CA ALA A 362 -10.19 10.26 -4.68
C ALA A 362 -10.20 9.71 -6.12
N GLN A 363 -10.02 8.40 -6.27
CA GLN A 363 -9.94 7.73 -7.57
C GLN A 363 -11.03 6.68 -7.72
N ARG A 364 -11.66 6.63 -8.90
CA ARG A 364 -12.50 5.48 -9.27
C ARG A 364 -11.61 4.32 -9.69
N ILE A 365 -11.74 3.19 -9.00
CA ILE A 365 -10.97 1.97 -9.28
C ILE A 365 -11.97 0.84 -9.53
N ALA A 366 -11.73 0.06 -10.58
CA ALA A 366 -12.66 -0.98 -11.02
C ALA A 366 -11.95 -2.21 -11.59
N THR A 367 -12.60 -3.35 -11.41
CA THR A 367 -12.31 -4.63 -12.06
C THR A 367 -13.63 -5.40 -12.26
N THR A 368 -13.55 -6.67 -12.63
CA THR A 368 -14.71 -7.55 -12.78
C THR A 368 -14.50 -8.88 -12.07
N ALA A 369 -15.59 -9.55 -11.71
CA ALA A 369 -15.58 -10.91 -11.14
C ALA A 369 -14.81 -11.90 -12.04
N ALA A 370 -15.00 -11.80 -13.36
CA ALA A 370 -14.26 -12.62 -14.33
C ALA A 370 -12.76 -12.31 -14.32
N ALA A 371 -12.36 -11.02 -14.30
CA ALA A 371 -10.95 -10.62 -14.27
C ALA A 371 -10.21 -11.05 -13.00
N VAL A 372 -10.92 -11.16 -11.87
CA VAL A 372 -10.36 -11.71 -10.61
C VAL A 372 -10.39 -13.24 -10.56
N GLY A 373 -10.86 -13.91 -11.63
CA GLY A 373 -10.83 -15.35 -11.79
C GLY A 373 -11.99 -16.10 -11.13
N LEU A 374 -13.14 -15.45 -10.89
CA LEU A 374 -14.37 -16.15 -10.48
C LEU A 374 -15.05 -16.81 -11.68
N PRO A 375 -15.76 -17.94 -11.47
CA PRO A 375 -16.52 -18.59 -12.53
C PRO A 375 -17.67 -17.70 -13.02
N ASP A 376 -18.14 -17.97 -14.24
CA ASP A 376 -19.33 -17.33 -14.79
C ASP A 376 -20.56 -17.62 -13.91
N ALA A 377 -21.26 -16.56 -13.51
CA ALA A 377 -22.45 -16.65 -12.69
C ALA A 377 -23.49 -15.60 -13.13
N SER A 378 -24.74 -15.79 -12.71
CA SER A 378 -25.79 -14.79 -12.98
C SER A 378 -25.54 -13.49 -12.23
N ALA A 379 -24.94 -13.54 -11.05
CA ALA A 379 -24.48 -12.42 -10.24
C ALA A 379 -23.57 -12.95 -9.11
N TYR A 380 -22.99 -12.04 -8.33
CA TYR A 380 -22.04 -12.34 -7.26
C TYR A 380 -22.43 -11.62 -5.98
N THR A 381 -22.02 -12.17 -4.83
CA THR A 381 -22.03 -11.49 -3.54
C THR A 381 -20.73 -10.69 -3.39
N LEU A 382 -20.85 -9.45 -2.92
CA LEU A 382 -19.76 -8.54 -2.61
C LEU A 382 -19.87 -8.14 -1.14
N ARG A 383 -18.91 -8.57 -0.32
CA ARG A 383 -18.79 -8.19 1.09
C ARG A 383 -17.72 -7.11 1.23
N ASP A 384 -18.10 -5.94 1.71
CA ASP A 384 -17.15 -4.91 2.15
C ASP A 384 -16.68 -5.24 3.57
N LEU A 385 -15.39 -5.54 3.71
CA LEU A 385 -14.80 -6.08 4.94
C LEU A 385 -14.62 -5.01 6.03
N TRP A 386 -14.65 -3.74 5.66
CA TRP A 386 -14.56 -2.63 6.61
C TRP A 386 -15.94 -2.10 7.00
N GLN A 387 -16.91 -2.12 6.08
CA GLN A 387 -18.27 -1.70 6.38
C GLN A 387 -19.11 -2.82 7.01
N HIS A 388 -18.61 -4.06 6.99
CA HIS A 388 -19.33 -5.26 7.44
C HIS A 388 -20.70 -5.39 6.75
N LYS A 389 -20.76 -5.09 5.45
CA LYS A 389 -21.99 -5.10 4.64
C LYS A 389 -21.83 -5.93 3.39
N SER A 390 -22.88 -6.65 3.05
CA SER A 390 -22.96 -7.47 1.84
C SER A 390 -23.92 -6.84 0.83
N TYR A 391 -23.54 -6.95 -0.44
CA TYR A 391 -24.27 -6.46 -1.60
C TYR A 391 -24.27 -7.52 -2.71
N ASN A 392 -25.12 -7.37 -3.72
CA ASN A 392 -24.98 -8.10 -4.98
C ASN A 392 -24.39 -7.24 -6.08
N THR A 393 -23.62 -7.85 -6.98
CA THR A 393 -23.10 -7.23 -8.21
C THR A 393 -23.42 -8.10 -9.42
N ALA A 394 -23.72 -7.48 -10.56
CA ALA A 394 -23.85 -8.16 -11.84
C ALA A 394 -22.50 -8.61 -12.44
N GLY A 395 -21.38 -8.30 -11.78
CA GLY A 395 -20.03 -8.71 -12.18
C GLY A 395 -18.99 -7.59 -12.08
N THR A 396 -19.42 -6.33 -12.03
CA THR A 396 -18.52 -5.18 -11.83
C THR A 396 -18.11 -5.06 -10.36
N VAL A 397 -16.82 -4.94 -10.09
CA VAL A 397 -16.28 -4.69 -8.75
C VAL A 397 -15.60 -3.33 -8.80
N ALA A 398 -16.25 -2.29 -8.27
CA ALA A 398 -15.75 -0.92 -8.38
C ALA A 398 -16.14 -0.06 -7.19
N ALA A 399 -15.31 0.93 -6.90
CA ALA A 399 -15.59 1.97 -5.92
C ALA A 399 -14.83 3.26 -6.28
N THR A 400 -15.35 4.39 -5.82
CA THR A 400 -14.53 5.60 -5.65
C THR A 400 -13.81 5.47 -4.32
N VAL A 401 -12.49 5.38 -4.38
CA VAL A 401 -11.61 5.15 -3.24
C VAL A 401 -10.99 6.50 -2.84
N PRO A 402 -11.10 6.95 -1.57
CA PRO A 402 -10.49 8.18 -1.10
C PRO A 402 -8.98 8.22 -1.36
N ALA A 403 -8.39 9.42 -1.29
CA ALA A 403 -6.94 9.60 -1.31
C ALA A 403 -6.28 8.66 -0.27
N HIS A 404 -5.22 7.97 -0.68
CA HIS A 404 -4.49 7.00 0.15
C HIS A 404 -5.34 5.85 0.74
N GLY A 405 -6.58 5.69 0.25
CA GLY A 405 -7.55 4.75 0.78
C GLY A 405 -7.52 3.39 0.11
N THR A 406 -8.13 2.40 0.77
CA THR A 406 -8.38 1.07 0.21
C THR A 406 -9.84 0.69 0.44
N VAL A 407 -10.48 0.12 -0.59
CA VAL A 407 -11.73 -0.64 -0.43
C VAL A 407 -11.39 -2.11 -0.56
N LEU A 408 -11.55 -2.86 0.53
CA LEU A 408 -11.25 -4.30 0.60
C LEU A 408 -12.55 -5.09 0.57
N LEU A 409 -12.68 -5.93 -0.47
CA LEU A 409 -13.92 -6.65 -0.79
C LEU A 409 -13.66 -8.15 -0.84
N ARG A 410 -14.59 -8.97 -0.35
CA ARG A 410 -14.65 -10.40 -0.66
C ARG A 410 -15.79 -10.66 -1.64
N VAL A 411 -15.47 -11.29 -2.77
CA VAL A 411 -16.39 -11.52 -3.88
C VAL A 411 -16.55 -13.02 -4.11
N SER A 412 -17.78 -13.50 -4.20
CA SER A 412 -18.08 -14.93 -4.39
C SER A 412 -19.27 -15.15 -5.33
N ALA A 413 -19.25 -16.27 -6.05
CA ALA A 413 -20.37 -16.76 -6.86
C ALA A 413 -21.40 -17.53 -6.01
N ASP A 414 -21.78 -16.97 -4.85
CA ASP A 414 -22.74 -17.60 -3.92
C ASP A 414 -24.18 -17.52 -4.46
N PRO A 415 -24.96 -18.62 -4.48
CA PRO A 415 -26.35 -18.61 -4.92
C PRO A 415 -27.28 -17.67 -4.12
N HIS A 416 -26.91 -17.23 -2.92
CA HIS A 416 -27.73 -16.34 -2.09
C HIS A 416 -27.55 -14.85 -2.40
N TRP A 417 -26.82 -14.48 -3.46
CA TRP A 417 -26.56 -13.09 -3.84
C TRP A 417 -27.84 -12.23 -3.87
N ALA A 418 -28.98 -12.79 -4.30
CA ALA A 418 -30.25 -12.05 -4.43
C ALA A 418 -30.86 -11.58 -3.10
N THR A 419 -30.39 -12.12 -1.96
CA THR A 419 -30.81 -11.69 -0.62
C THR A 419 -30.19 -10.37 -0.21
N HIS A 420 -29.08 -10.00 -0.84
CA HIS A 420 -28.35 -8.77 -0.56
C HIS A 420 -28.86 -7.61 -1.42
N PRO A 421 -28.82 -6.38 -0.93
CA PRO A 421 -29.13 -5.20 -1.73
C PRO A 421 -28.14 -5.03 -2.88
N PRO A 422 -28.50 -4.34 -3.98
CA PRO A 422 -27.54 -4.05 -5.05
C PRO A 422 -26.39 -3.18 -4.56
N ALA A 423 -25.18 -3.46 -5.03
CA ALA A 423 -24.04 -2.57 -4.79
C ALA A 423 -24.27 -1.24 -5.54
N ALA A 424 -24.06 -0.12 -4.85
CA ALA A 424 -24.16 1.21 -5.44
C ALA A 424 -22.79 1.90 -5.43
N GLU A 425 -22.29 2.26 -6.61
CA GLU A 425 -21.08 3.05 -6.74
C GLU A 425 -21.44 4.54 -6.67
N LEU A 426 -20.79 5.26 -5.77
CA LEU A 426 -20.87 6.71 -5.66
C LEU A 426 -19.62 7.30 -6.29
N GLY A 427 -19.76 8.43 -6.98
CA GLY A 427 -18.65 9.22 -7.48
C GLY A 427 -18.99 10.70 -7.49
N LEU A 428 -17.96 11.54 -7.44
CA LEU A 428 -18.09 12.99 -7.59
C LEU A 428 -17.11 13.44 -8.67
N GLY A 429 -17.65 14.02 -9.73
CA GLY A 429 -16.88 14.66 -10.80
C GLY A 429 -16.90 16.17 -10.68
N GLY A 430 -16.00 16.82 -11.41
CA GLY A 430 -15.70 18.25 -11.26
C GLY A 430 -14.47 18.47 -10.39
N SER A 431 -13.90 19.68 -10.47
CA SER A 431 -12.76 20.04 -9.65
C SER A 431 -13.24 20.41 -8.25
N PRO A 432 -12.77 19.72 -7.19
CA PRO A 432 -13.15 20.04 -5.81
C PRO A 432 -12.34 21.24 -5.26
N LEU A 433 -11.72 22.04 -6.12
CA LEU A 433 -11.02 23.28 -5.76
C LEU A 433 -12.02 24.44 -5.77
N LEU A 434 -12.15 25.12 -4.64
CA LEU A 434 -13.16 26.15 -4.39
C LEU A 434 -12.48 27.48 -4.03
N GLU A 435 -12.76 28.54 -4.77
CA GLU A 435 -12.41 29.89 -4.35
C GLU A 435 -13.45 30.38 -3.32
N ALA A 436 -13.01 30.83 -2.15
CA ALA A 436 -13.90 31.28 -1.10
C ALA A 436 -14.88 32.37 -1.60
N GLY A 437 -16.18 32.20 -1.32
CA GLY A 437 -17.24 33.08 -1.80
C GLY A 437 -17.69 32.86 -3.25
N THR A 438 -17.00 32.03 -4.03
CA THR A 438 -17.36 31.71 -5.42
C THR A 438 -17.97 30.30 -5.51
N PRO A 439 -19.20 30.15 -6.02
CA PRO A 439 -19.78 28.83 -6.22
C PRO A 439 -19.02 28.03 -7.29
N ALA A 440 -18.68 26.78 -6.98
CA ALA A 440 -18.20 25.80 -7.94
C ALA A 440 -19.28 24.76 -8.24
N THR A 441 -19.19 24.17 -9.42
CA THR A 441 -20.10 23.09 -9.85
C THR A 441 -19.44 21.74 -9.68
N LEU A 442 -20.08 20.87 -8.89
CA LEU A 442 -19.71 19.45 -8.75
C LEU A 442 -20.83 18.59 -9.31
N THR A 443 -20.52 17.39 -9.82
CA THR A 443 -21.53 16.46 -10.33
C THR A 443 -21.38 15.12 -9.65
N SER A 444 -22.33 14.74 -8.80
CA SER A 444 -22.36 13.40 -8.23
C SER A 444 -22.96 12.40 -9.22
N THR A 445 -22.47 11.17 -9.18
CA THR A 445 -23.06 10.02 -9.87
C THR A 445 -23.31 8.92 -8.86
N VAL A 446 -24.50 8.31 -8.92
CA VAL A 446 -24.83 7.07 -8.21
C VAL A 446 -25.17 6.03 -9.25
N THR A 447 -24.43 4.92 -9.31
CA THR A 447 -24.62 3.85 -10.30
C THR A 447 -24.97 2.55 -9.59
N ASP A 448 -26.01 1.86 -10.06
CA ASP A 448 -26.35 0.51 -9.60
C ASP A 448 -25.43 -0.52 -10.28
N LEU A 449 -24.55 -1.14 -9.51
CA LEU A 449 -23.68 -2.23 -9.98
C LEU A 449 -24.32 -3.61 -9.78
N GLY A 450 -25.43 -3.68 -9.05
CA GLY A 450 -26.17 -4.88 -8.75
C GLY A 450 -26.91 -5.48 -9.94
N ARG A 451 -27.29 -6.74 -9.79
CA ARG A 451 -28.21 -7.43 -10.70
C ARG A 451 -29.66 -7.09 -10.38
N THR A 452 -29.96 -6.79 -9.13
CA THR A 452 -31.29 -6.33 -8.67
C THR A 452 -31.39 -4.82 -8.72
N ALA A 453 -32.55 -4.25 -9.05
CA ALA A 453 -32.70 -2.79 -9.13
C ALA A 453 -32.68 -2.09 -7.75
N ALA A 454 -31.93 -0.99 -7.64
CA ALA A 454 -32.06 -0.02 -6.55
C ALA A 454 -33.31 0.86 -6.75
N ARG A 455 -34.25 0.86 -5.80
CA ARG A 455 -35.54 1.60 -5.88
C ARG A 455 -35.55 2.80 -4.96
N GLN A 456 -36.36 3.80 -5.29
CA GLN A 456 -36.52 5.04 -4.49
C GLN A 456 -35.16 5.67 -4.15
N VAL A 457 -34.31 5.80 -5.16
CA VAL A 457 -32.95 6.33 -4.99
C VAL A 457 -33.04 7.81 -4.69
N SER A 458 -32.34 8.26 -3.66
CA SER A 458 -32.12 9.67 -3.37
C SER A 458 -30.66 9.94 -3.07
N VAL A 459 -30.18 11.12 -3.45
CA VAL A 459 -28.80 11.55 -3.24
C VAL A 459 -28.77 12.91 -2.54
N SER A 460 -27.84 13.07 -1.61
CA SER A 460 -27.55 14.32 -0.91
C SER A 460 -26.06 14.55 -0.82
N LEU A 461 -25.63 15.80 -1.00
CA LEU A 461 -24.27 16.24 -0.71
C LEU A 461 -24.31 17.21 0.47
N THR A 462 -23.46 16.98 1.47
CA THR A 462 -23.32 17.85 2.63
C THR A 462 -21.87 18.33 2.75
N GLY A 463 -21.68 19.55 3.26
CA GLY A 463 -20.36 20.12 3.56
C GLY A 463 -20.32 20.68 4.98
N PRO A 464 -19.23 21.39 5.34
CA PRO A 464 -19.07 22.01 6.65
C PRO A 464 -20.19 23.00 6.97
N GLU A 465 -20.35 23.30 8.26
CA GLU A 465 -21.30 24.33 8.70
C GLU A 465 -21.04 25.67 8.02
N GLY A 466 -22.12 26.37 7.63
CA GLY A 466 -22.06 27.66 6.91
C GLY A 466 -21.85 27.55 5.40
N TRP A 467 -21.44 26.39 4.87
CA TRP A 467 -21.28 26.21 3.43
C TRP A 467 -22.63 26.12 2.71
N THR A 468 -22.70 26.70 1.52
CA THR A 468 -23.89 26.57 0.66
C THR A 468 -23.71 25.38 -0.27
N VAL A 469 -24.51 24.34 -0.08
CA VAL A 469 -24.58 23.17 -0.98
C VAL A 469 -25.99 23.05 -1.52
N ARG A 470 -26.18 23.27 -2.82
CA ARG A 470 -27.51 23.25 -3.45
C ARG A 470 -27.53 22.36 -4.69
N PRO A 471 -28.50 21.44 -4.82
CA PRO A 471 -28.65 20.68 -6.05
C PRO A 471 -29.11 21.60 -7.19
N THR A 472 -28.53 21.44 -8.37
CA THR A 472 -28.90 22.15 -9.60
C THR A 472 -29.65 21.27 -10.60
N SER A 473 -29.88 20.00 -10.24
CA SER A 473 -30.58 19.00 -11.04
C SER A 473 -31.24 17.94 -10.12
N PRO A 474 -32.06 17.01 -10.65
CA PRO A 474 -32.78 16.05 -9.82
C PRO A 474 -31.88 15.25 -8.88
N THR A 475 -32.32 15.10 -7.62
CA THR A 475 -31.65 14.35 -6.57
C THR A 475 -32.29 12.98 -6.33
N THR A 476 -33.27 12.57 -7.14
CA THR A 476 -34.02 11.33 -6.94
C THR A 476 -34.24 10.58 -8.25
N ALA A 477 -34.37 9.26 -8.14
CA ALA A 477 -34.79 8.37 -9.22
C ALA A 477 -35.73 7.29 -8.67
N THR A 478 -36.79 6.97 -9.41
CA THR A 478 -37.76 5.93 -9.00
C THR A 478 -37.10 4.56 -8.89
N ALA A 479 -36.23 4.22 -9.85
CA ALA A 479 -35.36 3.05 -9.79
C ALA A 479 -34.15 3.25 -10.70
N LEU A 480 -33.04 2.61 -10.33
CA LEU A 480 -31.89 2.35 -11.18
C LEU A 480 -31.82 0.85 -11.40
N GLY A 481 -31.65 0.41 -12.65
CA GLY A 481 -31.33 -0.98 -12.97
C GLY A 481 -29.82 -1.15 -13.14
N THR A 482 -29.36 -2.37 -13.38
CA THR A 482 -27.93 -2.68 -13.60
C THR A 482 -27.27 -1.72 -14.60
N GLY A 483 -26.22 -1.03 -14.16
CA GLY A 483 -25.47 -0.03 -14.94
C GLY A 483 -26.17 1.32 -15.11
N GLY A 484 -27.41 1.46 -14.63
CA GLY A 484 -28.15 2.71 -14.61
C GLY A 484 -27.61 3.66 -13.55
N SER A 485 -27.56 4.96 -13.88
CA SER A 485 -27.01 5.99 -13.01
C SER A 485 -27.95 7.17 -12.82
N LEU A 486 -27.95 7.74 -11.61
CA LEU A 486 -28.47 9.07 -11.33
C LEU A 486 -27.30 10.06 -11.28
N ARG A 487 -27.34 11.09 -12.12
CA ARG A 487 -26.38 12.21 -12.10
C ARG A 487 -27.03 13.45 -11.54
N THR A 488 -26.36 14.10 -10.60
CA THR A 488 -26.85 15.30 -9.93
C THR A 488 -25.74 16.35 -9.88
N GLY A 489 -25.94 17.48 -10.57
CA GLY A 489 -25.17 18.70 -10.39
C GLY A 489 -25.46 19.38 -9.05
N TRP A 490 -24.41 19.95 -8.47
CA TRP A 490 -24.38 20.67 -7.21
C TRP A 490 -23.66 21.99 -7.38
N SER A 491 -24.23 23.06 -6.85
CA SER A 491 -23.54 24.32 -6.60
C SER A 491 -23.02 24.30 -5.17
N VAL A 492 -21.69 24.35 -5.00
CA VAL A 492 -21.00 24.33 -3.71
C VAL A 492 -20.22 25.62 -3.54
N ALA A 493 -20.43 26.34 -2.44
CA ALA A 493 -19.71 27.57 -2.12
C ALA A 493 -19.27 27.57 -0.65
N ALA A 494 -17.97 27.75 -0.43
CA ALA A 494 -17.41 28.09 0.87
C ALA A 494 -17.73 29.57 1.19
N PRO A 495 -18.00 29.93 2.45
CA PRO A 495 -18.20 31.33 2.85
C PRO A 495 -17.01 32.23 2.44
N PRO A 496 -17.25 33.51 2.09
CA PRO A 496 -16.16 34.47 1.93
C PRO A 496 -15.26 34.50 3.17
N GLY A 497 -13.94 34.55 2.97
CA GLY A 497 -12.95 34.55 4.05
C GLY A 497 -12.67 33.18 4.68
N THR A 498 -13.22 32.09 4.14
CA THR A 498 -12.81 30.73 4.53
C THR A 498 -11.30 30.56 4.28
N ALA A 499 -10.58 30.04 5.27
CA ALA A 499 -9.15 29.79 5.17
C ALA A 499 -8.85 28.79 4.05
N THR A 500 -7.65 28.85 3.48
CA THR A 500 -7.17 27.81 2.58
C THR A 500 -7.01 26.49 3.33
N GLY A 501 -7.29 25.40 2.65
CA GLY A 501 -7.13 24.06 3.23
C GLY A 501 -8.17 23.07 2.73
N SER A 502 -8.09 21.86 3.26
CA SER A 502 -9.00 20.76 2.92
C SER A 502 -10.22 20.74 3.85
N TYR A 503 -11.40 20.61 3.26
CA TYR A 503 -12.69 20.60 3.94
C TYR A 503 -13.50 19.36 3.52
N GLY A 504 -14.06 18.66 4.50
CA GLY A 504 -14.82 17.45 4.26
C GLY A 504 -16.18 17.71 3.58
N LEU A 505 -16.44 17.02 2.48
CA LEU A 505 -17.75 16.82 1.89
C LEU A 505 -18.20 15.38 2.11
N THR A 506 -19.50 15.14 2.18
CA THR A 506 -20.06 13.78 2.23
C THR A 506 -21.17 13.64 1.22
N LEU A 507 -20.92 12.79 0.22
CA LEU A 507 -21.95 12.34 -0.71
C LEU A 507 -22.65 11.12 -0.11
N GLN A 508 -23.97 11.17 -0.03
CA GLN A 508 -24.77 10.07 0.48
C GLN A 508 -25.84 9.68 -0.52
N ALA A 509 -25.98 8.38 -0.78
CA ALA A 509 -27.07 7.79 -1.53
C ALA A 509 -27.91 6.91 -0.62
N ARG A 510 -29.24 7.00 -0.73
CA ARG A 510 -30.20 6.14 -0.02
C ARG A 510 -31.09 5.45 -1.04
N TYR A 511 -31.39 4.18 -0.83
CA TYR A 511 -32.26 3.41 -1.72
C TYR A 511 -32.89 2.21 -0.99
N LEU A 512 -33.90 1.62 -1.64
CA LEU A 512 -34.55 0.37 -1.26
C LEU A 512 -34.09 -0.75 -2.19
N SER A 513 -33.69 -1.88 -1.61
CA SER A 513 -33.57 -3.12 -2.36
C SER A 513 -34.96 -3.68 -2.74
N PRO A 514 -35.04 -4.62 -3.70
CA PRO A 514 -36.32 -5.28 -4.00
C PRO A 514 -36.90 -6.09 -2.85
N SER A 515 -36.09 -6.53 -1.88
CA SER A 515 -36.55 -7.20 -0.65
C SER A 515 -37.08 -6.23 0.41
N GLY A 516 -37.03 -4.91 0.15
CA GLY A 516 -37.52 -3.86 1.06
C GLY A 516 -36.48 -3.35 2.06
N GLN A 517 -35.25 -3.87 2.05
CA GLN A 517 -34.17 -3.35 2.89
C GLN A 517 -33.78 -1.94 2.44
N ARG A 518 -33.73 -1.00 3.40
CA ARG A 518 -33.17 0.34 3.23
C ARG A 518 -31.66 0.31 3.32
N VAL A 519 -30.99 0.95 2.37
CA VAL A 519 -29.54 1.03 2.32
C VAL A 519 -29.12 2.48 2.22
N THR A 520 -28.04 2.79 2.94
CA THR A 520 -27.35 4.08 2.87
C THR A 520 -25.89 3.81 2.53
N SER A 521 -25.43 4.38 1.43
CA SER A 521 -24.04 4.39 1.01
C SER A 521 -23.52 5.81 1.15
N SER A 522 -22.33 5.97 1.73
CA SER A 522 -21.69 7.27 1.95
C SER A 522 -20.29 7.25 1.34
N LEU A 523 -19.91 8.35 0.72
CA LEU A 523 -18.59 8.61 0.18
C LEU A 523 -18.06 9.91 0.79
N PRO A 524 -17.16 9.84 1.80
CA PRO A 524 -16.45 11.01 2.27
C PRO A 524 -15.47 11.48 1.19
N LEU A 525 -15.40 12.79 1.01
CA LEU A 525 -14.61 13.47 -0.01
C LEU A 525 -14.00 14.72 0.61
N ASN A 526 -12.98 15.27 -0.03
CA ASN A 526 -12.39 16.55 0.36
C ASN A 526 -12.58 17.57 -0.76
N ALA A 527 -12.92 18.79 -0.37
CA ALA A 527 -12.83 19.97 -1.20
C ALA A 527 -11.75 20.90 -0.66
N SER A 528 -10.89 21.41 -1.53
CA SER A 528 -9.83 22.33 -1.12
C SER A 528 -10.29 23.75 -1.37
N VAL A 529 -10.33 24.56 -0.32
CA VAL A 529 -10.47 26.01 -0.49
C VAL A 529 -9.11 26.56 -0.92
N VAL A 530 -9.10 27.23 -2.07
CA VAL A 530 -7.90 27.73 -2.73
C VAL A 530 -7.96 29.24 -2.88
N VAL A 531 -6.79 29.84 -3.01
CA VAL A 531 -6.63 31.28 -3.27
C VAL A 531 -6.28 31.45 -4.73
N ARG A 532 -7.01 32.33 -5.41
CA ARG A 532 -6.68 32.74 -6.77
C ARG A 532 -5.29 33.39 -6.78
N PRO A 533 -4.40 33.00 -7.71
CA PRO A 533 -3.11 33.66 -7.86
C PRO A 533 -3.26 35.17 -8.10
N PRO A 534 -2.33 36.01 -7.60
CA PRO A 534 -2.28 37.42 -7.97
C PRO A 534 -2.10 37.60 -9.48
N THR A 535 -2.66 38.67 -10.03
CA THR A 535 -2.37 39.10 -11.41
C THR A 535 -0.91 39.54 -11.53
N GLY A 536 -0.27 39.28 -12.67
CA GLY A 536 1.13 39.56 -12.93
C GLY A 536 2.04 38.35 -12.68
N THR A 537 3.31 38.62 -12.42
CA THR A 537 4.30 37.56 -12.15
C THR A 537 4.53 37.40 -10.65
N SER A 538 4.43 36.17 -10.15
CA SER A 538 4.68 35.81 -8.75
C SER A 538 5.71 34.68 -8.68
N TYR A 539 6.54 34.65 -7.63
CA TYR A 539 7.35 33.47 -7.33
C TYR A 539 6.45 32.36 -6.77
N LEU A 540 6.61 31.13 -7.24
CA LEU A 540 5.83 30.01 -6.72
C LEU A 540 6.19 29.70 -5.25
N SER A 541 7.40 30.05 -4.81
CA SER A 541 7.79 30.00 -3.40
C SER A 541 7.07 31.00 -2.48
N ASP A 542 6.34 31.98 -3.04
CA ASP A 542 5.47 32.90 -2.28
C ASP A 542 3.99 32.47 -2.28
N LEU A 543 3.62 31.50 -3.11
CA LEU A 543 2.23 31.06 -3.28
C LEU A 543 1.90 29.83 -2.43
N PRO A 544 0.65 29.68 -1.97
CA PRO A 544 0.22 28.43 -1.34
C PRO A 544 0.22 27.30 -2.37
N TRP A 545 0.91 26.20 -2.06
CA TRP A 545 0.80 24.96 -2.83
C TRP A 545 -0.45 24.19 -2.41
N LEU A 546 -0.98 23.36 -3.31
CA LEU A 546 -2.03 22.38 -3.05
C LEU A 546 -1.47 21.14 -2.34
N SER A 547 -0.27 20.73 -2.74
CA SER A 547 0.49 19.60 -2.19
C SER A 547 1.97 19.82 -2.44
N ALA A 548 2.81 19.24 -1.58
CA ALA A 548 4.27 19.29 -1.70
C ALA A 548 4.83 17.98 -1.15
N THR A 549 5.53 17.23 -1.98
CA THR A 549 6.16 15.95 -1.62
C THR A 549 7.58 15.90 -2.16
N SER A 550 8.47 15.29 -1.39
CA SER A 550 9.85 14.99 -1.77
C SER A 550 10.17 13.54 -1.37
N GLY A 551 11.12 12.92 -2.06
CA GLY A 551 11.57 11.56 -1.77
C GLY A 551 12.31 11.47 -0.44
N TRP A 552 12.92 12.56 -0.01
CA TRP A 552 13.59 12.73 1.27
C TRP A 552 13.40 14.16 1.77
N GLY A 553 13.17 14.31 3.07
CA GLY A 553 12.89 15.62 3.66
C GLY A 553 11.63 16.30 3.17
N PRO A 554 11.34 17.50 3.69
CA PRO A 554 10.28 18.36 3.18
C PRO A 554 10.73 19.15 1.93
N VAL A 555 9.75 19.74 1.24
CA VAL A 555 9.99 20.78 0.23
C VAL A 555 10.28 22.09 0.95
N GLU A 556 11.38 22.74 0.59
CA GLU A 556 11.85 23.95 1.23
C GLU A 556 11.56 25.20 0.38
N ARG A 557 11.24 26.32 1.03
CA ARG A 557 10.96 27.60 0.36
C ARG A 557 12.17 28.50 0.45
N ASP A 558 12.65 28.95 -0.71
CA ASP A 558 13.79 29.86 -0.86
C ASP A 558 15.12 29.32 -0.30
N THR A 559 15.18 28.03 0.03
CA THR A 559 16.36 27.27 0.45
C THR A 559 16.37 25.90 -0.23
N SER A 560 17.54 25.26 -0.31
CA SER A 560 17.72 23.87 -0.76
C SER A 560 17.00 22.89 0.17
N ASN A 561 16.84 21.63 -0.23
CA ASN A 561 16.39 20.58 0.69
C ASN A 561 17.49 20.29 1.71
N GLY A 562 17.27 20.54 3.00
CA GLY A 562 18.33 20.44 4.01
C GLY A 562 18.41 19.09 4.74
N GLU A 563 17.89 18.02 4.14
CA GLU A 563 17.75 16.66 4.69
C GLU A 563 16.39 16.34 5.32
N SER A 564 16.20 16.53 6.63
CA SER A 564 15.14 15.81 7.37
C SER A 564 14.14 16.71 8.07
N ALA A 565 14.57 17.90 8.51
CA ALA A 565 13.71 18.83 9.22
C ALA A 565 13.19 19.90 8.25
N ALA A 566 12.05 20.53 8.57
CA ALA A 566 11.63 21.71 7.83
C ALA A 566 12.49 22.91 8.22
N GLY A 567 12.96 23.68 7.24
CA GLY A 567 13.75 24.89 7.42
C GLY A 567 15.23 24.64 7.76
N ASP A 568 15.76 23.45 7.48
CA ASP A 568 17.19 23.13 7.62
C ASP A 568 18.01 23.40 6.35
N GLY A 569 17.33 23.77 5.26
CA GLY A 569 17.91 24.08 3.96
C GLY A 569 18.97 25.19 3.95
N HIS A 570 19.85 25.12 2.97
CA HIS A 570 20.89 26.12 2.68
C HIS A 570 20.44 27.07 1.56
N PRO A 571 21.16 28.17 1.27
CA PRO A 571 20.85 28.99 0.11
C PRO A 571 20.87 28.15 -1.17
N ILE A 572 19.85 28.27 -2.02
CA ILE A 572 19.77 27.56 -3.32
C ILE A 572 20.99 27.92 -4.18
N THR A 573 21.74 26.90 -4.58
CA THR A 573 22.98 27.07 -5.35
C THR A 573 23.09 26.08 -6.49
N ILE A 574 23.20 26.59 -7.73
CA ILE A 574 23.33 25.75 -8.93
C ILE A 574 24.51 26.24 -9.77
N GLY A 575 25.51 25.40 -9.96
CA GLY A 575 26.68 25.71 -10.78
C GLY A 575 27.45 26.93 -10.27
N GLY A 576 27.47 27.15 -8.95
CA GLY A 576 28.08 28.28 -8.27
C GLY A 576 27.26 29.58 -8.25
N ALA A 577 26.07 29.59 -8.86
CA ALA A 577 25.16 30.74 -8.80
C ALA A 577 24.21 30.62 -7.60
N VAL A 578 24.12 31.66 -6.78
CA VAL A 578 23.22 31.72 -5.62
C VAL A 578 21.89 32.35 -6.00
N TYR A 579 20.79 31.73 -5.59
CA TYR A 579 19.43 32.19 -5.86
C TYR A 579 18.69 32.51 -4.57
N ALA A 580 18.09 33.70 -4.51
CA ALA A 580 17.36 34.15 -3.33
C ALA A 580 15.91 33.64 -3.25
N LYS A 581 15.39 33.08 -4.36
CA LYS A 581 14.01 32.62 -4.47
C LYS A 581 13.98 31.28 -5.19
N GLY A 582 13.16 30.36 -4.72
CA GLY A 582 13.01 29.05 -5.36
C GLY A 582 12.37 28.01 -4.45
N LEU A 583 12.34 26.77 -4.91
CA LEU A 583 11.94 25.62 -4.11
C LEU A 583 13.06 24.59 -4.13
N GLY A 584 13.53 24.17 -2.94
CA GLY A 584 14.45 23.05 -2.78
C GLY A 584 13.68 21.76 -2.54
N VAL A 585 13.98 20.71 -3.29
CA VAL A 585 13.31 19.41 -3.22
C VAL A 585 14.33 18.26 -3.26
N HIS A 586 13.87 17.06 -2.94
CA HIS A 586 14.64 15.83 -3.17
C HIS A 586 13.86 14.87 -4.06
N ALA A 587 14.50 14.30 -5.07
CA ALA A 587 13.81 13.39 -5.99
C ALA A 587 13.42 12.04 -5.32
N PRO A 588 12.34 11.38 -5.77
CA PRO A 588 11.28 11.96 -6.61
C PRO A 588 10.46 12.98 -5.82
N SER A 589 10.08 14.09 -6.44
CA SER A 589 9.26 15.15 -5.83
C SER A 589 8.08 15.55 -6.71
N ASP A 590 7.03 16.06 -6.09
CA ASP A 590 5.86 16.65 -6.76
C ASP A 590 5.31 17.82 -5.90
N VAL A 591 5.31 19.02 -6.48
CA VAL A 591 4.75 20.23 -5.85
C VAL A 591 3.67 20.83 -6.74
N SER A 592 2.43 20.82 -6.25
CA SER A 592 1.24 21.22 -7.02
C SER A 592 0.79 22.63 -6.65
N PHE A 593 0.42 23.46 -7.63
CA PHE A 593 -0.11 24.80 -7.42
C PHE A 593 -1.42 25.05 -8.16
N TYR A 594 -2.32 25.81 -7.53
CA TYR A 594 -3.55 26.26 -8.18
C TYR A 594 -3.28 27.50 -9.03
N THR A 595 -3.65 27.44 -10.30
CA THR A 595 -3.49 28.56 -11.25
C THR A 595 -4.82 29.23 -11.59
N GLY A 596 -5.95 28.65 -11.18
CA GLY A 596 -7.28 29.19 -11.42
C GLY A 596 -7.66 29.40 -12.88
N ARG A 597 -6.94 28.77 -13.83
CA ARG A 597 -7.09 28.98 -15.28
C ARG A 597 -6.83 30.42 -15.74
N VAL A 598 -6.21 31.24 -14.90
CA VAL A 598 -5.89 32.63 -15.20
C VAL A 598 -4.43 32.86 -15.56
N CYS A 599 -3.56 31.88 -15.29
CA CYS A 599 -2.13 31.94 -15.59
C CYS A 599 -1.84 31.31 -16.96
N ASP A 600 -0.78 31.78 -17.61
CA ASP A 600 -0.39 31.36 -18.97
C ASP A 600 1.02 30.78 -19.06
N LYS A 601 1.90 31.05 -18.09
CA LYS A 601 3.31 30.67 -18.20
C LYS A 601 3.97 30.36 -16.85
N VAL A 602 4.85 29.37 -16.86
CA VAL A 602 5.80 29.07 -15.78
C VAL A 602 7.22 29.18 -16.32
N THR A 603 8.12 29.79 -15.55
CA THR A 603 9.56 29.87 -15.87
C THR A 603 10.40 29.55 -14.63
N ALA A 604 11.49 28.81 -14.78
CA ALA A 604 12.46 28.57 -13.72
C ALA A 604 13.87 28.35 -14.30
N ASP A 605 14.88 28.55 -13.48
CA ASP A 605 16.22 28.00 -13.68
C ASP A 605 16.31 26.73 -12.81
N VAL A 606 16.66 25.58 -13.37
CA VAL A 606 16.64 24.30 -12.64
C VAL A 606 17.98 23.58 -12.67
N GLY A 607 18.27 22.80 -11.64
CA GLY A 607 19.51 22.03 -11.52
C GLY A 607 19.61 21.26 -10.19
N VAL A 608 20.65 20.45 -10.06
CA VAL A 608 21.00 19.78 -8.79
C VAL A 608 21.74 20.79 -7.92
N ASP A 609 21.42 20.83 -6.62
CA ASP A 609 22.05 21.78 -5.68
C ASP A 609 23.55 21.46 -5.47
N ASP A 610 24.39 22.50 -5.41
CA ASP A 610 25.84 22.40 -5.25
C ASP A 610 26.25 21.69 -3.93
N GLU A 611 25.38 21.60 -2.91
CA GLU A 611 25.65 20.97 -1.62
C GLU A 611 25.97 19.47 -1.70
N LYS A 612 25.59 18.82 -2.81
CA LYS A 612 25.88 17.40 -3.07
C LYS A 612 27.16 17.15 -3.87
N GLY A 613 27.92 18.21 -4.16
CA GLY A 613 29.24 18.11 -4.77
C GLY A 613 29.21 17.66 -6.23
N THR A 614 29.39 16.36 -6.50
CA THR A 614 29.42 15.82 -7.89
C THR A 614 28.42 14.70 -8.12
N LYS A 615 27.56 14.44 -7.13
CA LYS A 615 26.55 13.38 -7.16
C LYS A 615 25.16 13.94 -7.43
N GLY A 616 24.26 13.03 -7.78
CA GLY A 616 22.86 13.31 -8.07
C GLY A 616 22.59 13.48 -9.56
N THR A 617 21.54 12.81 -10.04
CA THR A 617 21.02 13.01 -11.39
C THR A 617 19.51 13.08 -11.36
N VAL A 618 18.95 14.14 -11.94
CA VAL A 618 17.51 14.40 -11.87
C VAL A 618 16.94 14.81 -13.21
N THR A 619 15.64 14.65 -13.38
CA THR A 619 14.91 15.27 -14.50
C THR A 619 13.81 16.15 -13.94
N PHE A 620 13.74 17.40 -14.42
CA PHE A 620 12.66 18.32 -14.09
C PHE A 620 11.55 18.21 -15.13
N GLU A 621 10.31 18.21 -14.66
CA GLU A 621 9.12 18.19 -15.49
C GLU A 621 8.08 19.18 -14.98
N ILE A 622 7.40 19.86 -15.89
CA ILE A 622 6.22 20.68 -15.57
C ILE A 622 5.02 19.99 -16.18
N TRP A 623 4.01 19.73 -15.36
CA TRP A 623 2.74 19.16 -15.78
C TRP A 623 1.61 20.19 -15.58
N ALA A 624 0.64 20.20 -16.48
CA ALA A 624 -0.52 21.08 -16.47
C ALA A 624 -1.79 20.23 -16.64
N ASP A 625 -2.67 20.25 -15.63
CA ASP A 625 -3.86 19.39 -15.53
C ASP A 625 -3.56 17.91 -15.90
N GLY A 626 -2.43 17.38 -15.41
CA GLY A 626 -1.98 16.00 -15.65
C GLY A 626 -1.36 15.73 -17.03
N THR A 627 -1.08 16.77 -17.82
CA THR A 627 -0.36 16.66 -19.10
C THR A 627 1.04 17.26 -18.97
N LYS A 628 2.09 16.51 -19.30
CA LYS A 628 3.46 17.04 -19.31
C LYS A 628 3.61 18.11 -20.40
N VAL A 629 3.98 19.32 -19.99
CA VAL A 629 4.13 20.48 -20.88
C VAL A 629 5.59 20.93 -21.05
N ALA A 630 6.49 20.55 -20.13
CA ALA A 630 7.92 20.76 -20.28
C ALA A 630 8.75 19.68 -19.59
N SER A 631 9.99 19.45 -20.06
CA SER A 631 10.99 18.61 -19.40
C SER A 631 12.41 19.00 -19.82
N THR A 632 13.38 18.88 -18.91
CA THR A 632 14.81 19.22 -19.17
C THR A 632 15.65 18.05 -19.69
N GLY A 633 15.13 16.81 -19.63
CA GLY A 633 16.00 15.62 -19.64
C GLY A 633 16.85 15.53 -18.38
N VAL A 634 17.81 14.60 -18.38
CA VAL A 634 18.69 14.34 -17.22
C VAL A 634 19.69 15.47 -17.04
N LEU A 635 19.69 16.07 -15.86
CA LEU A 635 20.66 17.05 -15.38
C LEU A 635 21.51 16.42 -14.27
N ALA A 636 22.81 16.70 -14.29
CA ALA A 636 23.75 16.29 -13.26
C ALA A 636 24.29 17.53 -12.54
N ASN A 637 24.80 17.35 -11.31
CA ASN A 637 25.36 18.43 -10.48
C ASN A 637 26.44 19.27 -11.18
N THR A 638 27.22 18.67 -12.08
CA THR A 638 28.25 19.39 -12.83
C THR A 638 27.71 20.34 -13.92
N MET A 639 26.40 20.34 -14.18
CA MET A 639 25.78 21.18 -15.22
C MET A 639 25.40 22.55 -14.65
N PRO A 640 25.52 23.63 -15.45
CA PRO A 640 24.98 24.93 -15.04
C PRO A 640 23.45 24.88 -14.97
N ALA A 641 22.86 25.86 -14.27
CA ALA A 641 21.41 25.99 -14.22
C ALA A 641 20.78 26.02 -15.61
N GLN A 642 19.79 25.15 -15.83
CA GLN A 642 19.10 24.98 -17.09
C GLN A 642 17.78 25.76 -17.05
N PRO A 643 17.56 26.73 -17.95
CA PRO A 643 16.28 27.42 -18.01
C PRO A 643 15.17 26.49 -18.53
N VAL A 644 14.02 26.50 -17.88
CA VAL A 644 12.81 25.80 -18.30
C VAL A 644 11.64 26.77 -18.38
N THR A 645 10.80 26.62 -19.40
CA THR A 645 9.59 27.42 -19.61
C THR A 645 8.47 26.52 -20.10
N ALA A 646 7.26 26.73 -19.57
CA ALA A 646 6.07 25.99 -19.95
C ALA A 646 4.89 26.95 -20.21
N ASP A 647 4.14 26.69 -21.29
CA ASP A 647 2.80 27.25 -21.51
C ASP A 647 1.79 26.42 -20.70
N ILE A 648 1.05 27.11 -19.83
CA ILE A 648 0.06 26.50 -18.93
C ILE A 648 -1.33 27.11 -19.15
N THR A 649 -1.54 27.77 -20.29
CA THR A 649 -2.78 28.49 -20.60
C THR A 649 -4.01 27.59 -20.42
N GLY A 650 -4.93 28.04 -19.55
CA GLY A 650 -6.19 27.36 -19.29
C GLY A 650 -6.10 26.17 -18.32
N ALA A 651 -4.89 25.82 -17.86
CA ALA A 651 -4.69 24.82 -16.82
C ALA A 651 -5.25 25.31 -15.48
N GLN A 652 -5.84 24.44 -14.70
CA GLN A 652 -6.34 24.76 -13.35
C GLN A 652 -5.30 24.48 -12.26
N VAL A 653 -4.48 23.45 -12.49
CA VAL A 653 -3.39 23.02 -11.62
C VAL A 653 -2.13 22.81 -12.45
N ILE A 654 -0.99 23.15 -11.86
CA ILE A 654 0.33 22.78 -12.36
C ILE A 654 1.05 21.95 -11.31
N ASP A 655 1.88 21.01 -11.76
CA ASP A 655 2.74 20.20 -10.91
C ASP A 655 4.20 20.40 -11.34
N LEU A 656 5.06 20.71 -10.37
CA LEU A 656 6.51 20.77 -10.51
C LEU A 656 7.09 19.44 -10.04
N VAL A 657 7.50 18.61 -10.99
CA VAL A 657 7.94 17.24 -10.73
C VAL A 657 9.43 17.11 -10.94
N VAL A 658 10.10 16.45 -10.01
CA VAL A 658 11.49 16.02 -10.15
C VAL A 658 11.54 14.50 -10.06
N THR A 659 12.15 13.84 -11.04
CA THR A 659 12.36 12.38 -11.03
C THR A 659 13.83 12.05 -10.80
N ASP A 660 14.11 10.86 -10.26
CA ASP A 660 15.44 10.30 -9.96
C ASP A 660 16.25 9.85 -11.20
N ALA A 661 15.88 10.33 -12.39
CA ALA A 661 16.48 10.00 -13.69
C ALA A 661 16.64 8.49 -14.01
N GLY A 662 16.05 7.60 -13.20
CA GLY A 662 16.13 6.15 -13.34
C GLY A 662 17.39 5.49 -12.76
N ASP A 663 18.25 6.19 -12.01
CA ASP A 663 19.42 5.61 -11.33
C ASP A 663 19.32 5.53 -9.79
N GLY A 664 18.14 5.87 -9.25
CA GLY A 664 17.85 5.90 -7.82
C GLY A 664 18.15 7.27 -7.23
N ASN A 665 17.66 7.55 -6.03
CA ASN A 665 17.60 8.92 -5.51
C ASN A 665 18.80 9.38 -4.67
N ASP A 666 19.96 8.73 -4.76
CA ASP A 666 21.11 9.10 -3.92
C ASP A 666 21.63 10.50 -4.27
N SER A 667 21.58 11.42 -3.30
CA SER A 667 22.07 12.80 -3.44
C SER A 667 21.32 13.65 -4.47
N ASP A 668 20.05 13.33 -4.75
CA ASP A 668 19.20 14.04 -5.70
C ASP A 668 18.52 15.29 -5.10
N HIS A 669 19.34 16.18 -4.52
CA HIS A 669 18.86 17.50 -4.08
C HIS A 669 18.71 18.39 -5.31
N ALA A 670 17.49 18.84 -5.57
CA ALA A 670 17.11 19.51 -6.81
C ALA A 670 16.44 20.83 -6.52
N ASP A 671 16.75 21.84 -7.32
CA ASP A 671 16.26 23.20 -7.13
C ASP A 671 15.42 23.70 -8.30
N TRP A 672 14.26 24.24 -7.96
CA TRP A 672 13.48 25.12 -8.83
C TRP A 672 13.84 26.58 -8.53
N ALA A 673 14.99 27.05 -9.03
CA ALA A 673 15.47 28.39 -8.76
C ALA A 673 14.71 29.47 -9.56
N LYS A 674 14.40 30.59 -8.91
CA LYS A 674 13.58 31.70 -9.45
C LYS A 674 12.30 31.24 -10.14
N VAL A 675 11.70 30.16 -9.64
CA VAL A 675 10.48 29.60 -10.22
C VAL A 675 9.31 30.57 -10.09
N GLN A 676 8.78 30.98 -11.22
CA GLN A 676 7.77 32.03 -11.36
C GLN A 676 6.58 31.56 -12.19
N VAL A 677 5.41 32.10 -11.87
CA VAL A 677 4.18 31.94 -12.65
C VAL A 677 3.67 33.31 -13.09
N SER A 678 3.20 33.41 -14.34
CA SER A 678 2.57 34.61 -14.91
C SER A 678 1.06 34.41 -15.08
N CYS A 679 0.30 35.33 -14.50
CA CYS A 679 -1.14 35.54 -14.60
C CYS A 679 -1.38 37.07 -14.75
#